data_AF-A0A256XJQ2-F1
#
_entry.id   AF-A0A256XJQ2-F1
#
_cell.length_a   1.000
_cell.length_b   1.000
_cell.length_c   1.000
_cell.angle_alpha   90.00
_cell.angle_beta   90.00
_cell.angle_gamma   90.00
#
_symmetry.space_group_name_H-M   'P 1'
#
loop_
_entity.id
_entity.type
_entity.pdbx_description
1 polymer ?
#
loop_
_entity_poly.entity_id
_entity_poly.type
_entity_poly.pdbx_seq_one_letter_code
_entity_poly.pdbx_strand_id
1 'polypeptide(L)'
;MDGTVYYSKLGKPSVEVEQEGPLRAVVKIKGVHESVDRRFLLNYTLRIYFYAGKSYVRIFYTEENNMPCLNNGAGQPDCLRLGSPNSIYFKDLSFTLSLLEKPDGFLVPLEGGIVNGSFSRSVLVYQDSSGGEDWNRWPGVSFKGYKFLVDEAVECNGRRFKGWLDVKTLNVGVAVGVRYFWQNYPKAIEADSNGKIYVRLMPRYFSQLFEHRAGEHKTHEIIMYLHPTSEPESEISKIMRSLLNPLYARAPAEWYMRSGIFDYFEPYNPKVFKYYEINNLAAVSNNTGGYYGDNLFDIREKVDFYGWMHFGDVRVVDEDGGTGQMNLQYDFGYGMIVQSLRLAWRDDFHSYLWWLIAEQAIRHEADIDILHVHRGDPSQPSSYWIRWCWGGMFPHTPHESDGRENPHRGSSPHLEFQWNRGLIYYYYLTGYEKALESALEVSENTYWRVMNGPGEPGYSATTSDEARAPANALDILINAYLLTGDQKYIEAAKKVVEESHFENKWYKNGPNPDYSSHTVPPWQIALLMVSLGRYLDIIRLKEGRIDQDALSSLIGYADWMLKYCYHSKGDKASSNPHFVYRWRGDGTQLDWAPGAGANAWQVKIADAYAYAWIYTGNDTYLNIAKEQFWSGSKHFWFEDNPVGKFATGKIHSILSTGGGIFMGVYMGKVSPIVSSKQLKNSHDLLASVIYPGQAGMWRWLIFRRYGAYIPV
;
A
#
# COMPACT_ATOMS: atom_id res chain seq x y z
N MET A 1 22.54 -0.70 27.46
CA MET A 1 21.26 -1.07 28.10
C MET A 1 21.56 -1.84 29.37
N ASP A 2 20.71 -1.70 30.39
CA ASP A 2 20.85 -2.28 31.73
C ASP A 2 20.39 -3.76 31.82
N GLY A 3 19.99 -4.38 30.71
CA GLY A 3 19.53 -5.78 30.66
C GLY A 3 18.08 -5.98 31.12
N THR A 4 17.30 -4.91 31.27
CA THR A 4 15.90 -4.99 31.72
C THR A 4 15.04 -5.80 30.75
N VAL A 5 14.25 -6.71 31.32
CA VAL A 5 13.25 -7.51 30.58
C VAL A 5 11.87 -6.90 30.77
N TYR A 6 11.14 -6.77 29.67
CA TYR A 6 9.77 -6.26 29.64
C TYR A 6 8.84 -7.38 29.21
N TYR A 7 7.66 -7.44 29.84
CA TYR A 7 6.69 -8.52 29.64
C TYR A 7 5.32 -7.93 29.31
N SER A 8 4.69 -8.48 28.26
CA SER A 8 3.32 -8.14 27.86
C SER A 8 2.27 -8.44 28.93
N LYS A 9 2.52 -9.43 29.81
CA LYS A 9 1.62 -9.85 30.89
C LYS A 9 1.63 -8.93 32.12
N LEU A 10 2.65 -8.08 32.26
CA LEU A 10 2.75 -7.17 33.41
C LEU A 10 1.90 -5.93 33.22
N GLY A 11 1.74 -5.47 31.97
CA GLY A 11 0.75 -4.45 31.61
C GLY A 11 -0.68 -4.93 31.88
N LYS A 12 -1.63 -3.99 31.84
CA LYS A 12 -3.08 -4.30 31.89
C LYS A 12 -3.63 -4.31 30.46
N PRO A 13 -3.64 -5.45 29.74
CA PRO A 13 -4.13 -5.48 28.37
C PRO A 13 -5.66 -5.37 28.33
N SER A 14 -6.19 -4.77 27.27
CA SER A 14 -7.59 -4.93 26.88
C SER A 14 -7.73 -6.16 25.99
N VAL A 15 -8.72 -7.00 26.25
CA VAL A 15 -9.01 -8.20 25.47
C VAL A 15 -10.44 -8.10 24.94
N GLU A 16 -10.61 -8.28 23.65
CA GLU A 16 -11.91 -8.26 22.98
C GLU A 16 -12.04 -9.44 22.01
N VAL A 17 -13.23 -10.02 21.92
CA VAL A 17 -13.58 -10.91 20.80
C VAL A 17 -14.01 -10.00 19.65
N GLU A 18 -13.06 -9.66 18.78
CA GLU A 18 -13.26 -8.74 17.65
C GLU A 18 -14.19 -9.35 16.60
N GLN A 19 -14.19 -10.68 16.46
CA GLN A 19 -15.12 -11.41 15.60
C GLN A 19 -15.52 -12.76 16.22
N GLU A 20 -16.81 -13.04 16.24
CA GLU A 20 -17.40 -14.34 16.59
C GLU A 20 -18.24 -14.85 15.41
N GLY A 21 -17.70 -15.81 14.66
CA GLY A 21 -18.37 -16.37 13.48
C GLY A 21 -18.24 -17.89 13.39
N PRO A 22 -19.11 -18.56 12.62
CA PRO A 22 -19.21 -20.03 12.60
C PRO A 22 -17.97 -20.73 12.02
N LEU A 23 -17.19 -20.05 11.18
CA LEU A 23 -15.97 -20.60 10.58
C LEU A 23 -14.68 -20.07 11.21
N ARG A 24 -14.76 -18.92 11.87
CA ARG A 24 -13.59 -18.16 12.35
C ARG A 24 -13.97 -17.28 13.52
N ALA A 25 -13.13 -17.28 14.55
CA ALA A 25 -13.15 -16.31 15.64
C ALA A 25 -11.83 -15.54 15.69
N VAL A 26 -11.89 -14.27 16.09
CA VAL A 26 -10.72 -13.41 16.24
C VAL A 26 -10.74 -12.79 17.63
N VAL A 27 -9.67 -13.03 18.39
CA VAL A 27 -9.44 -12.38 19.68
C VAL A 27 -8.37 -11.32 19.49
N LYS A 28 -8.67 -10.08 19.89
CA LYS A 28 -7.75 -8.96 19.85
C LYS A 28 -7.33 -8.57 21.26
N ILE A 29 -6.03 -8.33 21.41
CA ILE A 29 -5.40 -7.94 22.65
C ILE A 29 -4.57 -6.69 22.37
N LYS A 30 -4.85 -5.60 23.09
CA LYS A 30 -4.03 -4.38 23.06
C LYS A 30 -3.37 -4.20 24.41
N GLY A 31 -2.09 -3.88 24.43
CA GLY A 31 -1.36 -3.74 25.67
C GLY A 31 -0.01 -3.06 25.52
N VAL A 32 0.78 -3.17 26.59
CA VAL A 32 2.11 -2.59 26.71
C VAL A 32 3.09 -3.61 27.24
N HIS A 33 4.36 -3.48 26.86
CA HIS A 33 5.47 -4.22 27.47
C HIS A 33 6.00 -3.43 28.66
N GLU A 34 5.86 -4.01 29.85
CA GLU A 34 6.29 -3.41 31.12
C GLU A 34 7.38 -4.25 31.79
N SER A 35 8.35 -3.61 32.42
CA SER A 35 9.29 -4.29 33.32
C SER A 35 8.64 -4.58 34.68
N VAL A 36 9.33 -5.39 35.50
CA VAL A 36 8.93 -5.62 36.90
C VAL A 36 8.84 -4.34 37.72
N ASP A 37 9.67 -3.34 37.40
CA ASP A 37 9.68 -2.01 38.04
C ASP A 37 8.68 -1.04 37.38
N ARG A 38 7.73 -1.53 36.57
CA ARG A 38 6.71 -0.74 35.87
C ARG A 38 7.26 0.28 34.87
N ARG A 39 8.46 0.04 34.34
CA ARG A 39 8.96 0.83 33.20
C ARG A 39 8.27 0.38 31.93
N PHE A 40 7.81 1.32 31.13
CA PHE A 40 7.24 1.10 29.81
C PHE A 40 8.36 0.92 28.77
N LEU A 41 8.13 0.06 27.76
CA LEU A 41 8.97 -0.03 26.56
C LEU A 41 8.17 0.24 25.29
N LEU A 42 7.26 -0.66 24.90
CA LEU A 42 6.52 -0.60 23.62
C LEU A 42 5.05 -0.94 23.82
N ASN A 43 4.19 -0.41 22.94
CA ASN A 43 2.83 -0.89 22.81
C ASN A 43 2.78 -2.12 21.88
N TYR A 44 1.68 -2.86 21.96
CA TYR A 44 1.40 -3.92 21.00
C TYR A 44 -0.09 -4.10 20.73
N THR A 45 -0.41 -4.57 19.52
CA THR A 45 -1.70 -5.16 19.16
C THR A 45 -1.47 -6.60 18.71
N LEU A 46 -2.16 -7.55 19.35
CA LEU A 46 -2.12 -8.97 19.01
C LEU A 46 -3.51 -9.41 18.55
N ARG A 47 -3.62 -10.02 17.38
CA ARG A 47 -4.86 -10.64 16.86
C ARG A 47 -4.64 -12.12 16.65
N ILE A 48 -5.44 -12.94 17.33
CA ILE A 48 -5.37 -14.39 17.31
C ILE A 48 -6.59 -14.92 16.56
N TYR A 49 -6.33 -15.59 15.44
CA TYR A 49 -7.34 -16.15 14.54
C TYR A 49 -7.46 -17.65 14.78
N PHE A 50 -8.67 -18.07 15.16
CA PHE A 50 -9.06 -19.46 15.32
C PHE A 50 -10.01 -19.87 14.20
N TYR A 51 -9.90 -21.11 13.73
CA TYR A 51 -10.70 -21.65 12.64
C TYR A 51 -11.43 -22.92 13.09
N ALA A 52 -12.69 -23.07 12.68
CA ALA A 52 -13.51 -24.21 13.08
C ALA A 52 -12.88 -25.56 12.69
N GLY A 53 -12.74 -26.47 13.65
CA GLY A 53 -12.19 -27.81 13.45
C GLY A 53 -10.70 -27.86 13.11
N LYS A 54 -9.95 -26.79 13.37
CA LYS A 54 -8.50 -26.71 13.08
C LYS A 54 -7.71 -26.54 14.38
N SER A 55 -6.56 -27.20 14.44
CA SER A 55 -5.59 -27.11 15.55
C SER A 55 -4.45 -26.13 15.28
N TYR A 56 -4.49 -25.44 14.12
CA TYR A 56 -3.59 -24.32 13.86
C TYR A 56 -4.21 -22.99 14.25
N VAL A 57 -3.35 -22.06 14.63
CA VAL A 57 -3.67 -20.69 15.02
C VAL A 57 -2.82 -19.75 14.18
N ARG A 58 -3.45 -18.69 13.66
CA ARG A 58 -2.76 -17.61 12.97
C ARG A 58 -2.75 -16.38 13.87
N ILE A 59 -1.60 -15.76 14.04
CA ILE A 59 -1.39 -14.69 14.99
C ILE A 59 -0.76 -13.52 14.25
N PHE A 60 -1.40 -12.36 14.30
CA PHE A 60 -0.77 -11.11 13.91
C PHE A 60 -0.35 -10.35 15.15
N TYR A 61 0.93 -10.05 15.26
CA TYR A 61 1.49 -9.26 16.34
C TYR A 61 2.10 -7.99 15.75
N THR A 62 1.54 -6.85 16.11
CA THR A 62 2.04 -5.53 15.75
C THR A 62 2.77 -4.94 16.95
N GLU A 63 4.05 -4.62 16.78
CA GLU A 63 4.80 -3.80 17.73
C GLU A 63 4.65 -2.32 17.38
N GLU A 64 4.50 -1.49 18.41
CA GLU A 64 4.02 -0.12 18.25
C GLU A 64 4.82 0.87 19.11
N ASN A 65 5.53 1.81 18.48
CA ASN A 65 6.04 2.99 19.19
C ASN A 65 4.99 4.11 19.21
N ASN A 66 4.12 4.09 20.22
CA ASN A 66 3.09 5.14 20.40
C ASN A 66 3.57 6.30 21.29
N MET A 67 4.89 6.46 21.45
CA MET A 67 5.43 7.66 22.07
C MET A 67 5.07 8.89 21.23
N PRO A 68 4.88 10.06 21.85
CA PRO A 68 4.54 11.26 21.11
C PRO A 68 5.60 11.62 20.07
N CYS A 69 5.17 11.99 18.86
CA CYS A 69 6.06 12.68 17.93
C CYS A 69 6.16 14.17 18.33
N LEU A 70 7.39 14.64 18.53
CA LEU A 70 7.67 16.01 18.91
C LEU A 70 7.69 16.93 17.69
N ASN A 71 7.50 18.22 17.93
CA ASN A 71 7.66 19.26 16.91
C ASN A 71 9.13 19.68 16.81
N ASN A 72 9.66 19.82 15.60
CA ASN A 72 11.05 20.23 15.37
C ASN A 72 11.30 21.75 15.55
N GLY A 73 10.29 22.51 15.99
CA GLY A 73 10.32 23.97 16.15
C GLY A 73 9.86 24.75 14.92
N ALA A 74 9.72 24.10 13.76
CA ALA A 74 9.22 24.68 12.51
C ALA A 74 7.80 24.21 12.14
N GLY A 75 7.06 23.62 13.10
CA GLY A 75 5.74 23.06 12.81
C GLY A 75 5.79 21.74 12.04
N GLN A 76 6.94 21.04 12.06
CA GLN A 76 7.15 19.77 11.34
C GLN A 76 7.55 18.65 12.31
N PRO A 77 7.22 17.38 12.00
CA PRO A 77 7.39 16.29 12.95
C PRO A 77 8.86 15.90 13.06
N ASP A 78 9.42 15.91 14.26
CA ASP A 78 10.80 15.49 14.55
C ASP A 78 10.86 13.97 14.71
N CYS A 79 10.76 13.28 13.57
CA CYS A 79 10.81 11.83 13.53
C CYS A 79 11.35 11.29 12.19
N LEU A 80 12.05 12.11 11.41
CA LEU A 80 12.51 11.74 10.07
C LEU A 80 13.74 10.83 10.11
N ARG A 81 14.69 11.10 11.01
CA ARG A 81 15.98 10.39 11.06
C ARG A 81 15.98 9.32 12.14
N LEU A 82 16.82 8.29 11.95
CA LEU A 82 17.20 7.42 13.06
C LEU A 82 17.91 8.27 14.13
N GLY A 83 17.61 8.00 15.40
CA GLY A 83 18.03 8.83 16.54
C GLY A 83 17.11 10.00 16.87
N SER A 84 15.99 10.19 16.16
CA SER A 84 15.03 11.25 16.50
C SER A 84 14.44 11.08 17.91
N PRO A 85 13.93 12.16 18.53
CA PRO A 85 13.34 12.10 19.85
C PRO A 85 12.25 11.02 19.99
N ASN A 86 12.17 10.43 21.17
CA ASN A 86 11.24 9.34 21.48
C ASN A 86 11.41 8.06 20.62
N SER A 87 12.54 7.91 19.92
CA SER A 87 12.96 6.59 19.41
C SER A 87 13.14 5.60 20.56
N ILE A 88 12.59 4.39 20.38
CA ILE A 88 12.72 3.28 21.32
C ILE A 88 13.77 2.32 20.80
N TYR A 89 14.66 1.90 21.68
CA TYR A 89 15.69 0.93 21.40
C TYR A 89 15.47 -0.36 22.17
N PHE A 90 15.65 -1.51 21.52
CA PHE A 90 15.64 -2.82 22.19
C PHE A 90 16.56 -3.82 21.50
N LYS A 91 16.96 -4.86 22.23
CA LYS A 91 17.85 -5.91 21.71
C LYS A 91 17.10 -7.16 21.28
N ASP A 92 15.96 -7.47 21.91
CA ASP A 92 15.20 -8.68 21.65
C ASP A 92 13.69 -8.42 21.76
N LEU A 93 12.94 -8.98 20.82
CA LEU A 93 11.51 -9.15 20.94
C LEU A 93 11.14 -10.57 20.52
N SER A 94 10.59 -11.32 21.48
CA SER A 94 10.29 -12.74 21.34
C SER A 94 8.87 -13.07 21.79
N PHE A 95 8.12 -13.75 20.93
CA PHE A 95 6.90 -14.44 21.33
C PHE A 95 7.30 -15.78 21.96
N THR A 96 6.93 -16.00 23.22
CA THR A 96 7.38 -17.17 24.00
C THR A 96 6.22 -18.12 24.27
N LEU A 97 6.40 -19.39 23.92
CA LEU A 97 5.52 -20.49 24.33
C LEU A 97 6.17 -21.31 25.43
N SER A 98 5.36 -21.84 26.33
CA SER A 98 5.80 -22.76 27.38
C SER A 98 5.04 -24.07 27.24
N LEU A 99 5.77 -25.13 26.91
CA LEU A 99 5.26 -26.49 26.92
C LEU A 99 5.23 -27.01 28.36
N LEU A 100 4.24 -27.84 28.66
CA LEU A 100 4.14 -28.53 29.95
C LEU A 100 5.07 -29.76 30.00
N GLU A 101 5.29 -30.39 28.85
CA GLU A 101 6.20 -31.52 28.68
C GLU A 101 7.55 -31.03 28.12
N LYS A 102 8.64 -31.69 28.52
CA LYS A 102 9.97 -31.39 27.99
C LYS A 102 10.07 -31.91 26.55
N PRO A 103 10.44 -31.05 25.59
CA PRO A 103 10.69 -31.49 24.23
C PRO A 103 12.04 -32.20 24.16
N ASP A 104 12.12 -33.24 23.34
CA ASP A 104 13.33 -34.02 23.07
C ASP A 104 13.61 -34.20 21.58
N GLY A 105 12.63 -33.89 20.71
CA GLY A 105 12.73 -34.00 19.26
C GLY A 105 12.46 -32.69 18.54
N PHE A 106 13.06 -32.53 17.35
CA PHE A 106 12.77 -31.43 16.42
C PHE A 106 12.52 -31.94 15.01
N LEU A 107 11.84 -31.12 14.21
CA LEU A 107 11.70 -31.27 12.77
C LEU A 107 11.86 -29.89 12.11
N VAL A 108 12.75 -29.81 11.11
CA VAL A 108 13.18 -28.52 10.53
C VAL A 108 13.37 -28.61 9.01
N PRO A 109 12.89 -27.62 8.22
CA PRO A 109 13.10 -27.56 6.78
C PRO A 109 14.44 -26.89 6.42
N LEU A 110 15.48 -27.68 6.13
CA LEU A 110 16.80 -27.18 5.72
C LEU A 110 17.01 -27.24 4.20
N GLU A 111 18.13 -26.67 3.73
CA GLU A 111 18.59 -26.87 2.36
C GLU A 111 18.91 -28.36 2.13
N GLY A 112 18.14 -29.02 1.28
CA GLY A 112 18.27 -30.46 0.99
C GLY A 112 17.10 -31.33 1.49
N GLY A 113 16.22 -30.81 2.35
CA GLY A 113 15.04 -31.55 2.78
C GLY A 113 14.57 -31.20 4.18
N ILE A 114 13.67 -32.02 4.70
CA ILE A 114 13.25 -31.93 6.10
C ILE A 114 14.20 -32.82 6.91
N VAL A 115 14.73 -32.27 8.01
CA VAL A 115 15.59 -32.98 8.95
C VAL A 115 14.85 -33.14 10.27
N ASN A 116 14.88 -34.35 10.82
CA ASN A 116 14.45 -34.62 12.19
C ASN A 116 15.66 -34.99 13.04
N GLY A 117 15.53 -34.84 14.35
CA GLY A 117 16.59 -35.21 15.28
C GLY A 117 16.15 -34.97 16.72
N SER A 118 17.08 -35.21 17.64
CA SER A 118 16.91 -34.93 19.06
C SER A 118 17.87 -33.86 19.54
N PHE A 119 17.56 -33.23 20.67
CA PHE A 119 18.43 -32.24 21.30
C PHE A 119 18.39 -32.37 22.83
N SER A 120 19.49 -32.04 23.50
CA SER A 120 19.62 -32.17 24.97
C SER A 120 19.53 -30.83 25.71
N ARG A 121 19.89 -29.74 25.04
CA ARG A 121 19.92 -28.37 25.57
C ARG A 121 19.05 -27.45 24.75
N SER A 122 19.28 -27.33 23.44
CA SER A 122 18.49 -26.45 22.59
C SER A 122 18.61 -26.75 21.09
N VAL A 123 17.63 -26.27 20.34
CA VAL A 123 17.66 -26.19 18.88
C VAL A 123 17.36 -24.75 18.46
N LEU A 124 18.14 -24.20 17.53
CA LEU A 124 18.04 -22.82 17.10
C LEU A 124 18.23 -22.71 15.59
N VAL A 125 17.36 -21.93 14.95
CA VAL A 125 17.62 -21.38 13.62
C VAL A 125 17.66 -19.86 13.71
N TYR A 126 18.72 -19.24 13.19
CA TYR A 126 18.89 -17.79 13.13
C TYR A 126 19.19 -17.36 11.70
N GLN A 127 18.27 -16.62 11.09
CA GLN A 127 18.47 -15.91 9.83
C GLN A 127 18.92 -14.49 10.13
N ASP A 128 20.16 -14.19 9.74
CA ASP A 128 20.81 -12.92 10.02
C ASP A 128 20.61 -11.90 8.89
N SER A 129 20.68 -12.34 7.64
CA SER A 129 20.50 -11.52 6.43
C SER A 129 19.56 -12.19 5.42
N SER A 130 19.33 -11.59 4.25
CA SER A 130 18.47 -12.18 3.21
C SER A 130 19.04 -13.43 2.53
N GLY A 131 20.36 -13.65 2.65
CA GLY A 131 21.11 -14.67 1.91
C GLY A 131 21.34 -14.38 0.43
N GLY A 132 20.97 -13.19 -0.08
CA GLY A 132 21.19 -12.74 -1.46
C GLY A 132 22.65 -12.36 -1.76
N GLU A 133 22.94 -11.88 -2.97
CA GLU A 133 24.29 -11.46 -3.34
C GLU A 133 24.73 -10.18 -2.60
N ASP A 134 23.85 -9.17 -2.51
CA ASP A 134 24.09 -7.91 -1.79
C ASP A 134 23.59 -7.95 -0.32
N TRP A 135 23.62 -9.13 0.32
CA TRP A 135 23.02 -9.40 1.64
C TRP A 135 23.46 -8.46 2.78
N ASN A 136 24.62 -7.81 2.63
CA ASN A 136 25.22 -6.89 3.60
C ASN A 136 25.06 -5.42 3.22
N ARG A 137 24.09 -5.11 2.35
CA ARG A 137 23.76 -3.74 1.94
C ARG A 137 23.30 -2.86 3.11
N TRP A 138 22.51 -3.45 4.00
CA TRP A 138 21.89 -2.76 5.14
C TRP A 138 22.67 -3.03 6.44
N PRO A 139 22.75 -2.04 7.36
CA PRO A 139 23.52 -2.19 8.58
C PRO A 139 22.93 -3.26 9.52
N GLY A 140 23.79 -3.85 10.36
CA GLY A 140 23.40 -4.75 11.45
C GLY A 140 23.53 -6.25 11.15
N VAL A 141 23.67 -6.65 9.89
CA VAL A 141 23.92 -8.05 9.52
C VAL A 141 25.39 -8.42 9.70
N SER A 142 25.66 -9.67 10.06
CA SER A 142 26.98 -10.22 10.35
C SER A 142 27.38 -11.40 9.44
N PHE A 143 26.44 -12.12 8.84
CA PHE A 143 26.75 -13.21 7.90
C PHE A 143 25.66 -13.43 6.84
N LYS A 144 26.05 -14.01 5.70
CA LYS A 144 25.13 -14.36 4.59
C LYS A 144 24.22 -15.52 4.99
N GLY A 145 22.92 -15.27 5.06
CA GLY A 145 21.89 -16.29 5.23
C GLY A 145 21.54 -16.64 6.68
N TYR A 146 21.41 -17.94 6.97
CA TYR A 146 21.03 -18.48 8.27
C TYR A 146 22.00 -19.54 8.79
N LYS A 147 22.00 -19.72 10.11
CA LYS A 147 22.64 -20.84 10.81
C LYS A 147 21.60 -21.67 11.54
N PHE A 148 21.74 -22.99 11.48
CA PHE A 148 20.98 -23.95 12.26
C PHE A 148 21.92 -24.63 13.26
N LEU A 149 21.53 -24.61 14.53
CA LEU A 149 22.31 -25.09 15.65
C LEU A 149 21.52 -26.11 16.46
N VAL A 150 22.19 -27.16 16.90
CA VAL A 150 21.70 -28.15 17.87
C VAL A 150 22.71 -28.22 18.99
N ASP A 151 22.26 -28.05 20.23
CA ASP A 151 23.10 -28.07 21.44
C ASP A 151 24.34 -27.16 21.34
N GLU A 152 24.13 -25.95 20.81
CA GLU A 152 25.14 -24.90 20.58
C GLU A 152 26.14 -25.20 19.44
N ALA A 153 26.11 -26.40 18.85
CA ALA A 153 26.91 -26.75 17.67
C ALA A 153 26.22 -26.32 16.38
N VAL A 154 26.98 -25.75 15.43
CA VAL A 154 26.46 -25.40 14.11
C VAL A 154 26.37 -26.66 13.26
N GLU A 155 25.15 -27.11 13.00
CA GLU A 155 24.86 -28.29 12.16
C GLU A 155 24.82 -27.91 10.67
N CYS A 156 24.27 -26.73 10.36
CA CYS A 156 24.07 -26.31 8.97
C CYS A 156 24.11 -24.79 8.83
N ASN A 157 24.64 -24.33 7.68
CA ASN A 157 24.49 -22.97 7.19
C ASN A 157 23.69 -23.03 5.89
N GLY A 158 22.79 -22.06 5.66
CA GLY A 158 22.05 -21.95 4.41
C GLY A 158 21.74 -20.50 4.07
N ARG A 159 21.10 -20.25 2.93
CA ARG A 159 20.80 -18.89 2.44
C ARG A 159 19.45 -18.38 2.91
N ARG A 160 18.38 -19.15 2.72
CA ARG A 160 16.99 -18.67 2.94
C ARG A 160 16.15 -19.72 3.66
N PHE A 161 16.05 -19.58 4.97
CA PHE A 161 15.29 -20.50 5.80
C PHE A 161 13.80 -20.44 5.47
N LYS A 162 13.13 -21.62 5.47
CA LYS A 162 11.70 -21.71 5.12
C LYS A 162 10.76 -21.17 6.21
N GLY A 163 11.32 -20.81 7.37
CA GLY A 163 10.63 -19.98 8.36
C GLY A 163 9.77 -20.72 9.37
N TRP A 164 9.96 -22.03 9.57
CA TRP A 164 9.28 -22.78 10.61
C TRP A 164 10.17 -23.87 11.24
N LEU A 165 9.90 -24.19 12.50
CA LEU A 165 10.53 -25.26 13.28
C LEU A 165 9.43 -25.97 14.07
N ASP A 166 9.49 -27.30 14.10
CA ASP A 166 8.64 -28.12 14.95
C ASP A 166 9.44 -28.74 16.09
N VAL A 167 8.80 -28.82 17.25
CA VAL A 167 9.34 -29.49 18.43
C VAL A 167 8.32 -30.50 18.95
N LYS A 168 8.84 -31.66 19.34
CA LYS A 168 8.05 -32.79 19.80
C LYS A 168 8.36 -33.10 21.25
N THR A 169 7.30 -33.49 21.95
CA THR A 169 7.32 -34.09 23.29
C THR A 169 6.83 -35.53 23.18
N LEU A 170 6.65 -36.21 24.31
CA LEU A 170 6.14 -37.57 24.31
C LEU A 170 4.74 -37.67 23.67
N ASN A 171 3.86 -36.72 23.97
CA ASN A 171 2.44 -36.79 23.56
C ASN A 171 2.04 -35.78 22.48
N VAL A 172 2.65 -34.59 22.47
CA VAL A 172 2.28 -33.49 21.58
C VAL A 172 3.46 -32.93 20.80
N GLY A 173 3.18 -32.39 19.62
CA GLY A 173 4.11 -31.57 18.84
C GLY A 173 3.53 -30.18 18.58
N VAL A 174 4.45 -29.22 18.43
CA VAL A 174 4.12 -27.83 18.15
C VAL A 174 5.05 -27.31 17.06
N ALA A 175 4.50 -27.11 15.87
CA ALA A 175 5.19 -26.41 14.79
C ALA A 175 4.89 -24.90 14.88
N VAL A 176 5.94 -24.09 14.92
CA VAL A 176 5.84 -22.63 14.87
C VAL A 176 6.53 -22.09 13.63
N GLY A 177 5.97 -21.05 13.03
CA GLY A 177 6.59 -20.38 11.89
C GLY A 177 6.24 -18.92 11.79
N VAL A 178 7.03 -18.17 11.03
CA VAL A 178 6.76 -16.76 10.72
C VAL A 178 6.70 -16.59 9.22
N ARG A 179 5.59 -16.01 8.73
CA ARG A 179 5.45 -15.73 7.30
C ARG A 179 6.44 -14.63 6.90
N TYR A 180 7.05 -14.78 5.73
CA TYR A 180 8.11 -13.91 5.24
C TYR A 180 9.34 -13.84 6.17
N PHE A 181 9.76 -15.00 6.69
CA PHE A 181 10.81 -15.13 7.68
C PHE A 181 12.13 -14.49 7.26
N TRP A 182 12.71 -14.98 6.16
CA TRP A 182 14.00 -14.47 5.68
C TRP A 182 13.86 -13.11 4.99
N GLN A 183 12.71 -12.82 4.40
CA GLN A 183 12.48 -11.52 3.76
C GLN A 183 12.45 -10.38 4.78
N ASN A 184 11.93 -10.62 5.99
CA ASN A 184 11.93 -9.66 7.10
C ASN A 184 13.07 -9.96 8.10
N TYR A 185 14.23 -10.42 7.63
CA TYR A 185 15.38 -10.63 8.51
C TYR A 185 15.69 -9.35 9.32
N PRO A 186 16.37 -9.48 10.47
CA PRO A 186 16.78 -10.72 11.13
C PRO A 186 15.61 -11.44 11.82
N LYS A 187 15.64 -12.79 11.90
CA LYS A 187 14.66 -13.61 12.64
C LYS A 187 15.26 -14.90 13.20
N ALA A 188 14.73 -15.39 14.31
CA ALA A 188 15.10 -16.70 14.85
C ALA A 188 13.92 -17.50 15.41
N ILE A 189 14.06 -18.82 15.43
CA ILE A 189 13.21 -19.73 16.20
C ILE A 189 14.13 -20.59 17.05
N GLU A 190 13.90 -20.60 18.36
CA GLU A 190 14.71 -21.34 19.34
C GLU A 190 13.78 -22.18 20.22
N ALA A 191 14.18 -23.38 20.57
CA ALA A 191 13.55 -24.15 21.63
C ALA A 191 14.61 -24.71 22.59
N ASP A 192 14.28 -24.75 23.87
CA ASP A 192 15.14 -25.33 24.91
C ASP A 192 14.52 -26.58 25.54
N SER A 193 15.37 -27.40 26.16
CA SER A 193 14.95 -28.65 26.82
C SER A 193 14.16 -28.42 28.12
N ASN A 194 13.95 -27.16 28.53
CA ASN A 194 13.05 -26.78 29.62
C ASN A 194 11.61 -26.51 29.13
N GLY A 195 11.34 -26.73 27.85
CA GLY A 195 10.01 -26.56 27.26
C GLY A 195 9.68 -25.12 26.88
N LYS A 196 10.68 -24.25 26.72
CA LYS A 196 10.44 -22.91 26.14
C LYS A 196 10.67 -22.95 24.64
N ILE A 197 9.76 -22.35 23.89
CA ILE A 197 9.92 -22.03 22.47
C ILE A 197 9.90 -20.52 22.33
N TYR A 198 10.92 -19.95 21.70
CA TYR A 198 11.04 -18.54 21.37
C TYR A 198 10.89 -18.36 19.87
N VAL A 199 9.81 -17.70 19.46
CA VAL A 199 9.71 -17.11 18.12
C VAL A 199 10.27 -15.68 18.23
N ARG A 200 11.54 -15.53 17.85
CA ARG A 200 12.29 -14.27 17.98
C ARG A 200 12.04 -13.41 16.75
N LEU A 201 11.10 -12.48 16.88
CA LEU A 201 10.66 -11.60 15.79
C LEU A 201 11.72 -10.56 15.43
N MET A 202 12.42 -10.08 16.46
CA MET A 202 13.58 -9.18 16.42
C MET A 202 14.64 -9.77 17.37
N PRO A 203 15.54 -10.64 16.89
CA PRO A 203 16.36 -11.49 17.75
C PRO A 203 17.57 -10.77 18.38
N ARG A 204 17.89 -11.13 19.63
CA ARG A 204 19.11 -10.72 20.38
C ARG A 204 20.45 -10.94 19.69
N TYR A 205 20.48 -11.71 18.61
CA TYR A 205 21.67 -12.07 17.84
C TYR A 205 22.06 -11.02 16.82
N PHE A 206 21.13 -10.11 16.48
CA PHE A 206 21.43 -9.01 15.57
C PHE A 206 22.52 -8.12 16.15
N SER A 207 23.48 -7.70 15.32
CA SER A 207 24.69 -7.02 15.80
C SER A 207 24.44 -5.60 16.33
N GLN A 208 23.30 -5.01 15.97
CA GLN A 208 22.86 -3.70 16.42
C GLN A 208 21.51 -3.79 17.15
N LEU A 209 21.16 -2.71 17.83
CA LEU A 209 19.85 -2.57 18.45
C LEU A 209 18.79 -2.33 17.38
N PHE A 210 17.58 -2.81 17.64
CA PHE A 210 16.40 -2.38 16.90
C PHE A 210 16.01 -0.99 17.39
N GLU A 211 15.69 -0.11 16.44
CA GLU A 211 15.21 1.24 16.70
C GLU A 211 13.84 1.40 16.06
N HIS A 212 12.84 1.77 16.86
CA HIS A 212 11.54 2.25 16.34
C HIS A 212 11.43 3.74 16.62
N ARG A 213 11.34 4.56 15.58
CA ARG A 213 11.03 6.00 15.68
C ARG A 213 9.60 6.20 16.20
N ALA A 214 9.28 7.41 16.67
CA ALA A 214 7.91 7.72 17.09
C ALA A 214 6.90 7.44 15.95
N GLY A 215 5.81 6.77 16.29
CA GLY A 215 4.73 6.36 15.39
C GLY A 215 5.08 5.24 14.40
N GLU A 216 6.17 4.50 14.64
CA GLU A 216 6.63 3.44 13.76
C GLU A 216 6.13 2.07 14.23
N HIS A 217 5.47 1.35 13.32
CA HIS A 217 4.89 0.04 13.60
C HIS A 217 5.58 -1.06 12.79
N LYS A 218 5.50 -2.30 13.28
CA LYS A 218 5.81 -3.47 12.45
C LYS A 218 4.91 -4.64 12.82
N THR A 219 4.29 -5.26 11.82
CA THR A 219 3.42 -6.40 11.99
C THR A 219 4.09 -7.70 11.55
N HIS A 220 4.03 -8.71 12.42
CA HIS A 220 4.51 -10.06 12.18
C HIS A 220 3.34 -11.05 12.13
N GLU A 221 3.39 -11.97 11.16
CA GLU A 221 2.42 -13.06 11.04
C GLU A 221 3.05 -14.37 11.50
N ILE A 222 2.65 -14.82 12.69
CA ILE A 222 3.09 -16.05 13.34
C ILE A 222 2.03 -17.13 13.10
N ILE A 223 2.49 -18.33 12.76
CA ILE A 223 1.68 -19.53 12.62
C ILE A 223 2.08 -20.51 13.72
N MET A 224 1.07 -21.13 14.34
CA MET A 224 1.25 -22.23 15.27
C MET A 224 0.38 -23.39 14.82
N TYR A 225 0.93 -24.59 14.75
CA TYR A 225 0.20 -25.83 14.46
C TYR A 225 0.42 -26.83 15.59
N LEU A 226 -0.65 -27.15 16.30
CA LEU A 226 -0.66 -28.13 17.38
C LEU A 226 -1.10 -29.49 16.82
N HIS A 227 -0.35 -30.54 17.13
CA HIS A 227 -0.62 -31.88 16.61
C HIS A 227 -0.19 -32.98 17.59
N PRO A 228 -0.72 -34.22 17.48
CA PRO A 228 -0.19 -35.34 18.23
C PRO A 228 1.24 -35.68 17.77
N THR A 229 2.08 -36.23 18.65
CA THR A 229 3.44 -36.66 18.30
C THR A 229 3.46 -37.70 17.17
N SER A 230 2.38 -38.48 17.01
CA SER A 230 2.23 -39.48 15.95
C SER A 230 1.96 -38.89 14.56
N GLU A 231 1.75 -37.58 14.43
CA GLU A 231 1.51 -36.93 13.14
C GLU A 231 2.72 -37.14 12.19
N PRO A 232 2.51 -37.62 10.96
CA PRO A 232 3.60 -37.82 10.00
C PRO A 232 4.33 -36.51 9.65
N GLU A 233 5.65 -36.57 9.56
CA GLU A 233 6.51 -35.41 9.23
C GLU A 233 6.13 -34.75 7.90
N SER A 234 5.70 -35.55 6.93
CA SER A 234 5.21 -35.07 5.63
C SER A 234 3.94 -34.23 5.75
N GLU A 235 3.02 -34.60 6.64
CA GLU A 235 1.78 -33.85 6.87
C GLU A 235 2.06 -32.55 7.66
N ILE A 236 2.92 -32.60 8.69
CA ILE A 236 3.38 -31.39 9.40
C ILE A 236 3.98 -30.38 8.41
N SER A 237 4.90 -30.83 7.55
CA SER A 237 5.55 -29.95 6.58
C SER A 237 4.57 -29.41 5.54
N LYS A 238 3.65 -30.24 5.04
CA LYS A 238 2.61 -29.83 4.10
C LYS A 238 1.71 -28.76 4.71
N ILE A 239 1.21 -28.97 5.94
CA ILE A 239 0.37 -28.00 6.65
C ILE A 239 1.13 -26.69 6.87
N MET A 240 2.35 -26.73 7.39
CA MET A 240 3.14 -25.51 7.62
C MET A 240 3.44 -24.76 6.33
N ARG A 241 3.78 -25.46 5.23
CA ARG A 241 3.97 -24.82 3.91
C ARG A 241 2.70 -24.15 3.41
N SER A 242 1.54 -24.79 3.56
CA SER A 242 0.24 -24.24 3.18
C SER A 242 -0.18 -23.04 4.03
N LEU A 243 0.17 -23.01 5.33
CA LEU A 243 -0.16 -21.89 6.21
C LEU A 243 0.76 -20.68 5.99
N LEU A 244 2.05 -20.91 5.69
CA LEU A 244 3.00 -19.84 5.37
C LEU A 244 2.83 -19.30 3.93
N ASN A 245 2.23 -20.09 3.05
CA ASN A 245 1.87 -19.70 1.68
C ASN A 245 0.37 -19.97 1.46
N PRO A 246 -0.51 -19.17 2.11
CA PRO A 246 -1.94 -19.40 2.10
C PRO A 246 -2.50 -19.42 0.69
N LEU A 247 -3.45 -20.33 0.46
CA LEU A 247 -4.18 -20.40 -0.79
C LEU A 247 -4.97 -19.12 -1.01
N TYR A 248 -4.96 -18.66 -2.25
CA TYR A 248 -5.64 -17.44 -2.65
C TYR A 248 -6.86 -17.76 -3.51
N ALA A 249 -8.05 -17.68 -2.92
CA ALA A 249 -9.32 -17.93 -3.59
C ALA A 249 -9.85 -16.64 -4.24
N ARG A 250 -10.27 -16.72 -5.51
CA ARG A 250 -10.74 -15.58 -6.30
C ARG A 250 -11.89 -15.90 -7.22
N ALA A 251 -12.72 -14.89 -7.46
CA ALA A 251 -13.69 -14.89 -8.54
C ALA A 251 -13.01 -14.60 -9.91
N PRO A 252 -13.69 -14.85 -11.05
CA PRO A 252 -13.20 -14.43 -12.36
C PRO A 252 -13.07 -12.91 -12.46
N ALA A 253 -12.16 -12.41 -13.31
CA ALA A 253 -11.94 -10.98 -13.53
C ALA A 253 -13.24 -10.19 -13.83
N GLU A 254 -14.19 -10.78 -14.55
CA GLU A 254 -15.48 -10.17 -14.88
C GLU A 254 -16.29 -9.82 -13.64
N TRP A 255 -16.23 -10.64 -12.58
CA TRP A 255 -16.95 -10.38 -11.35
C TRP A 255 -16.51 -9.06 -10.72
N TYR A 256 -15.19 -8.85 -10.64
CA TYR A 256 -14.62 -7.62 -10.09
C TYR A 256 -14.83 -6.42 -11.02
N MET A 257 -14.47 -6.56 -12.31
CA MET A 257 -14.47 -5.46 -13.28
C MET A 257 -15.85 -5.06 -13.79
N ARG A 258 -16.90 -5.85 -13.50
CA ARG A 258 -18.31 -5.51 -13.77
C ARG A 258 -19.09 -5.21 -12.50
N SER A 259 -18.44 -5.13 -11.35
CA SER A 259 -19.09 -4.77 -10.08
C SER A 259 -19.31 -3.26 -9.92
N GLY A 260 -18.55 -2.45 -10.68
CA GLY A 260 -18.50 -0.99 -10.51
C GLY A 260 -17.62 -0.52 -9.34
N ILE A 261 -17.01 -1.43 -8.57
CA ILE A 261 -16.10 -1.08 -7.46
C ILE A 261 -14.76 -0.55 -8.00
N PHE A 262 -14.23 -1.15 -9.07
CA PHE A 262 -12.96 -0.76 -9.68
C PHE A 262 -13.15 0.27 -10.80
N ASP A 263 -14.00 1.28 -10.53
CA ASP A 263 -14.45 2.28 -11.50
C ASP A 263 -14.87 1.59 -12.83
N TYR A 264 -14.21 1.90 -13.95
CA TYR A 264 -14.53 1.34 -15.28
C TYR A 264 -13.44 0.43 -15.86
N PHE A 265 -12.53 -0.09 -15.03
CA PHE A 265 -11.51 -1.03 -15.50
C PHE A 265 -12.14 -2.25 -16.21
N GLU A 266 -11.40 -2.78 -17.19
CA GLU A 266 -11.78 -3.95 -17.98
C GLU A 266 -10.97 -5.17 -17.61
N PRO A 267 -11.52 -6.41 -17.69
CA PRO A 267 -10.72 -7.62 -17.64
C PRO A 267 -9.57 -7.58 -18.65
N TYR A 268 -8.48 -8.28 -18.33
CA TYR A 268 -7.31 -8.38 -19.20
C TYR A 268 -7.68 -8.76 -20.63
N ASN A 269 -7.29 -7.91 -21.59
CA ASN A 269 -7.64 -8.06 -23.00
C ASN A 269 -6.49 -7.60 -23.92
N PRO A 270 -5.50 -8.47 -24.19
CA PRO A 270 -4.32 -8.13 -24.98
C PRO A 270 -4.60 -7.98 -26.48
N LYS A 271 -5.78 -8.41 -26.95
CA LYS A 271 -6.22 -8.19 -28.34
C LYS A 271 -6.62 -6.74 -28.57
N VAL A 272 -7.25 -6.13 -27.57
CA VAL A 272 -7.70 -4.74 -27.64
C VAL A 272 -6.62 -3.80 -27.11
N PHE A 273 -6.18 -4.00 -25.86
CA PHE A 273 -5.28 -3.10 -25.16
C PHE A 273 -3.81 -3.55 -25.21
N LYS A 274 -3.36 -4.08 -26.37
CA LYS A 274 -2.06 -4.76 -26.55
C LYS A 274 -0.89 -4.13 -25.81
N TYR A 275 -0.64 -2.83 -26.04
CA TYR A 275 0.51 -2.13 -25.45
C TYR A 275 0.38 -1.91 -23.94
N TYR A 276 -0.82 -1.56 -23.48
CA TYR A 276 -1.11 -1.39 -22.06
C TYR A 276 -0.87 -2.71 -21.31
N GLU A 277 -1.39 -3.81 -21.86
CA GLU A 277 -1.30 -5.12 -21.22
C GLU A 277 0.14 -5.64 -21.16
N ILE A 278 0.87 -5.60 -22.27
CA ILE A 278 2.24 -6.13 -22.29
C ILE A 278 3.20 -5.29 -21.43
N ASN A 279 3.00 -3.97 -21.37
CA ASN A 279 3.83 -3.09 -20.54
C ASN A 279 3.50 -3.26 -19.05
N ASN A 280 2.24 -3.43 -18.66
CA ASN A 280 1.92 -3.79 -17.26
C ASN A 280 2.49 -5.16 -16.89
N LEU A 281 2.38 -6.18 -17.74
CA LEU A 281 2.95 -7.50 -17.44
C LEU A 281 4.46 -7.45 -17.22
N ALA A 282 5.18 -6.54 -17.89
CA ALA A 282 6.62 -6.36 -17.69
C ALA A 282 7.01 -5.97 -16.24
N ALA A 283 6.08 -5.47 -15.42
CA ALA A 283 6.32 -5.21 -14.00
C ALA A 283 6.58 -6.48 -13.19
N VAL A 284 6.11 -7.64 -13.66
CA VAL A 284 6.15 -8.93 -12.92
C VAL A 284 6.68 -10.11 -13.76
N SER A 285 6.85 -9.96 -15.08
CA SER A 285 7.41 -11.01 -15.95
C SER A 285 8.93 -11.08 -15.88
N ASN A 286 9.52 -12.27 -16.00
CA ASN A 286 10.99 -12.43 -16.10
C ASN A 286 11.50 -12.18 -17.52
N ASN A 287 12.82 -11.96 -17.67
CA ASN A 287 13.52 -11.83 -18.95
C ASN A 287 12.96 -10.72 -19.86
N THR A 288 12.47 -9.61 -19.28
CA THR A 288 11.96 -8.49 -20.07
C THR A 288 13.10 -7.68 -20.69
N GLY A 289 14.33 -7.82 -20.17
CA GLY A 289 15.51 -7.10 -20.64
C GLY A 289 15.40 -5.60 -20.40
N GLY A 290 14.69 -5.20 -19.33
CA GLY A 290 14.57 -3.82 -18.89
C GLY A 290 15.91 -3.25 -18.42
N TYR A 291 16.04 -1.92 -18.49
CA TYR A 291 17.33 -1.25 -18.30
C TYR A 291 17.86 -1.41 -16.86
N TYR A 292 16.99 -1.19 -15.86
CA TYR A 292 17.35 -1.31 -14.44
C TYR A 292 17.19 -2.73 -13.89
N GLY A 293 16.39 -3.56 -14.56
CA GLY A 293 16.13 -4.94 -14.20
C GLY A 293 14.99 -5.53 -15.02
N ASP A 294 14.71 -6.80 -14.79
CA ASP A 294 13.69 -7.53 -15.56
C ASP A 294 12.27 -7.28 -15.06
N ASN A 295 12.08 -7.01 -13.77
CA ASN A 295 10.80 -6.77 -13.13
C ASN A 295 11.00 -6.26 -11.69
N LEU A 296 9.90 -6.03 -10.98
CA LEU A 296 9.90 -5.58 -9.58
C LEU A 296 10.59 -6.57 -8.62
N PHE A 297 10.53 -7.88 -8.89
CA PHE A 297 11.22 -8.89 -8.05
C PHE A 297 12.73 -8.86 -8.27
N ASP A 298 13.17 -8.72 -9.53
CA ASP A 298 14.59 -8.64 -9.90
C ASP A 298 15.27 -7.39 -9.33
N ILE A 299 14.65 -6.21 -9.47
CA ILE A 299 15.24 -4.98 -8.91
C ILE A 299 15.31 -5.02 -7.38
N ARG A 300 14.38 -5.70 -6.72
CA ARG A 300 14.39 -5.92 -5.27
C ARG A 300 15.55 -6.82 -4.86
N GLU A 301 15.76 -7.91 -5.60
CA GLU A 301 16.82 -8.89 -5.33
C GLU A 301 18.22 -8.29 -5.49
N LYS A 302 18.44 -7.48 -6.52
CA LYS A 302 19.77 -6.94 -6.89
C LYS A 302 20.45 -6.07 -5.83
N VAL A 303 19.69 -5.36 -5.00
CA VAL A 303 20.22 -4.49 -3.93
C VAL A 303 19.71 -4.89 -2.55
N ASP A 304 19.27 -6.14 -2.45
CA ASP A 304 18.81 -6.70 -1.20
C ASP A 304 17.72 -5.86 -0.52
N PHE A 305 16.69 -5.43 -1.27
CA PHE A 305 15.61 -4.58 -0.76
C PHE A 305 14.61 -5.42 0.07
N TYR A 306 15.16 -5.99 1.13
CA TYR A 306 14.62 -6.90 2.13
C TYR A 306 15.03 -6.39 3.52
N GLY A 307 14.63 -7.09 4.56
CA GLY A 307 14.86 -6.71 5.94
C GLY A 307 13.61 -6.11 6.56
N TRP A 308 13.60 -6.03 7.88
CA TRP A 308 12.40 -5.69 8.65
C TRP A 308 11.84 -4.28 8.35
N MET A 309 12.69 -3.32 7.94
CA MET A 309 12.24 -1.99 7.49
C MET A 309 11.83 -1.95 6.02
N HIS A 310 12.52 -2.64 5.11
CA HIS A 310 12.40 -2.39 3.66
C HIS A 310 11.50 -3.37 2.91
N PHE A 311 11.29 -4.57 3.46
CA PHE A 311 10.58 -5.61 2.74
C PHE A 311 9.11 -5.26 2.53
N GLY A 312 8.79 -5.02 1.26
CA GLY A 312 7.45 -4.78 0.75
C GLY A 312 7.41 -3.57 -0.18
N ASP A 313 8.22 -2.56 0.10
CA ASP A 313 8.31 -1.37 -0.73
C ASP A 313 9.03 -1.64 -2.08
N VAL A 314 9.00 -0.62 -2.93
CA VAL A 314 9.63 -0.56 -4.24
C VAL A 314 10.79 0.42 -4.16
N ARG A 315 11.95 0.05 -4.67
CA ARG A 315 13.09 0.97 -4.73
C ARG A 315 12.95 1.98 -5.87
N VAL A 316 13.49 3.18 -5.66
CA VAL A 316 13.77 4.14 -6.73
C VAL A 316 15.04 3.67 -7.44
N VAL A 317 14.92 3.24 -8.69
CA VAL A 317 16.00 2.54 -9.41
C VAL A 317 16.97 3.48 -10.10
N ASP A 318 16.48 4.66 -10.43
CA ASP A 318 17.06 5.69 -11.28
C ASP A 318 17.72 6.82 -10.49
N GLU A 319 17.74 6.71 -9.16
CA GLU A 319 18.26 7.70 -8.22
C GLU A 319 19.14 7.03 -7.15
N ASP A 320 20.05 7.78 -6.53
CA ASP A 320 20.76 7.46 -5.28
C ASP A 320 21.50 6.12 -5.23
N GLY A 321 22.02 5.66 -6.39
CA GLY A 321 22.66 4.34 -6.49
C GLY A 321 21.71 3.17 -6.20
N GLY A 322 20.40 3.41 -6.22
CA GLY A 322 19.35 2.42 -6.06
C GLY A 322 18.96 2.06 -4.63
N THR A 323 19.31 2.89 -3.63
CA THR A 323 18.92 2.67 -2.21
C THR A 323 17.65 3.42 -1.79
N GLY A 324 17.18 4.37 -2.59
CA GLY A 324 15.99 5.16 -2.28
C GLY A 324 14.71 4.32 -2.19
N GLN A 325 13.87 4.65 -1.22
CA GLN A 325 12.54 4.08 -0.99
C GLN A 325 11.50 4.86 -1.80
N MET A 326 10.65 4.17 -2.55
CA MET A 326 9.58 4.82 -3.31
C MET A 326 8.39 5.17 -2.42
N ASN A 327 8.27 4.53 -1.25
CA ASN A 327 7.11 4.63 -0.37
C ASN A 327 5.79 4.46 -1.16
N LEU A 328 5.77 3.49 -2.07
CA LEU A 328 4.58 3.09 -2.87
C LEU A 328 3.76 4.22 -3.52
N GLN A 329 4.43 5.31 -3.90
CA GLN A 329 3.81 6.48 -4.50
C GLN A 329 2.87 6.19 -5.68
N TYR A 330 1.83 7.03 -5.73
CA TYR A 330 0.71 6.97 -6.69
C TYR A 330 -0.22 5.78 -6.44
N ASP A 331 -0.39 5.39 -5.16
CA ASP A 331 -1.17 4.24 -4.71
C ASP A 331 -0.80 2.96 -5.47
N PHE A 332 0.49 2.64 -5.49
CA PHE A 332 0.96 1.49 -6.26
C PHE A 332 0.37 0.18 -5.72
N GLY A 333 0.08 0.11 -4.41
CA GLY A 333 -0.66 -0.99 -3.81
C GLY A 333 -2.01 -1.24 -4.49
N TYR A 334 -2.81 -0.19 -4.74
CA TYR A 334 -4.03 -0.28 -5.53
C TYR A 334 -3.77 -0.76 -6.97
N GLY A 335 -2.75 -0.20 -7.62
CA GLY A 335 -2.31 -0.63 -8.97
C GLY A 335 -2.00 -2.12 -9.05
N MET A 336 -1.26 -2.65 -8.08
CA MET A 336 -0.93 -4.07 -8.00
C MET A 336 -2.17 -4.95 -7.79
N ILE A 337 -3.11 -4.52 -6.93
CA ILE A 337 -4.38 -5.24 -6.72
C ILE A 337 -5.20 -5.27 -8.01
N VAL A 338 -5.41 -4.12 -8.66
CA VAL A 338 -6.31 -4.07 -9.83
C VAL A 338 -5.74 -4.89 -10.98
N GLN A 339 -4.43 -4.83 -11.26
CA GLN A 339 -3.83 -5.66 -12.31
C GLN A 339 -3.92 -7.15 -11.98
N SER A 340 -3.73 -7.52 -10.70
CA SER A 340 -3.96 -8.88 -10.23
C SER A 340 -5.38 -9.37 -10.55
N LEU A 341 -6.39 -8.58 -10.22
CA LEU A 341 -7.79 -8.96 -10.40
C LEU A 341 -8.24 -8.97 -11.88
N ARG A 342 -7.71 -8.07 -12.71
CA ARG A 342 -7.97 -8.05 -14.17
C ARG A 342 -7.52 -9.34 -14.86
N LEU A 343 -6.46 -9.98 -14.34
CA LEU A 343 -5.86 -11.21 -14.87
C LEU A 343 -6.50 -12.50 -14.33
N ALA A 344 -7.32 -12.43 -13.27
CA ALA A 344 -7.90 -13.63 -12.63
C ALA A 344 -8.73 -14.47 -13.62
N TRP A 345 -8.46 -15.78 -13.67
CA TRP A 345 -9.04 -16.77 -14.60
C TRP A 345 -8.74 -16.52 -16.09
N ARG A 346 -7.78 -15.64 -16.39
CA ARG A 346 -7.30 -15.34 -17.75
C ARG A 346 -5.81 -15.60 -17.89
N ASP A 347 -5.04 -15.22 -16.87
CA ASP A 347 -3.63 -15.50 -16.69
C ASP A 347 -3.34 -15.58 -15.18
N ASP A 348 -3.64 -16.73 -14.59
CA ASP A 348 -3.56 -16.90 -13.14
C ASP A 348 -2.13 -16.81 -12.59
N PHE A 349 -1.13 -17.06 -13.44
CA PHE A 349 0.27 -16.95 -13.06
C PHE A 349 0.66 -15.49 -12.82
N HIS A 350 0.50 -14.62 -13.80
CA HIS A 350 0.81 -13.20 -13.62
C HIS A 350 -0.16 -12.53 -12.64
N SER A 351 -1.41 -12.98 -12.61
CA SER A 351 -2.38 -12.58 -11.60
C SER A 351 -1.87 -12.85 -10.18
N TYR A 352 -1.29 -14.03 -9.93
CA TYR A 352 -0.69 -14.37 -8.64
C TYR A 352 0.58 -13.56 -8.34
N LEU A 353 1.44 -13.31 -9.32
CA LEU A 353 2.64 -12.48 -9.11
C LEU A 353 2.29 -11.05 -8.70
N TRP A 354 1.31 -10.44 -9.35
CA TRP A 354 0.78 -9.13 -8.95
C TRP A 354 0.17 -9.16 -7.53
N TRP A 355 -0.55 -10.22 -7.17
CA TRP A 355 -1.09 -10.36 -5.82
C TRP A 355 0.01 -10.48 -4.76
N LEU A 356 1.03 -11.28 -5.06
CA LEU A 356 2.14 -11.52 -4.14
C LEU A 356 2.87 -10.21 -3.82
N ILE A 357 3.13 -9.38 -4.82
CA ILE A 357 3.76 -8.08 -4.59
C ILE A 357 2.81 -7.07 -3.93
N ALA A 358 1.50 -7.08 -4.27
CA ALA A 358 0.49 -6.25 -3.63
C ALA A 358 0.40 -6.50 -2.12
N GLU A 359 0.31 -7.77 -1.72
CA GLU A 359 0.24 -8.14 -0.29
C GLU A 359 1.47 -7.67 0.48
N GLN A 360 2.66 -7.81 -0.11
CA GLN A 360 3.91 -7.39 0.52
C GLN A 360 3.97 -5.87 0.64
N ALA A 361 3.64 -5.15 -0.43
CA ALA A 361 3.62 -3.70 -0.50
C ALA A 361 2.64 -3.10 0.52
N ILE A 362 1.39 -3.54 0.52
CA ILE A 362 0.33 -2.93 1.35
C ILE A 362 0.56 -3.22 2.83
N ARG A 363 1.16 -4.36 3.18
CA ARG A 363 1.56 -4.65 4.57
C ARG A 363 2.70 -3.76 5.03
N HIS A 364 3.69 -3.51 4.17
CA HIS A 364 4.76 -2.55 4.43
C HIS A 364 4.20 -1.14 4.61
N GLU A 365 3.37 -0.69 3.68
CA GLU A 365 2.72 0.62 3.70
C GLU A 365 1.93 0.85 4.99
N ALA A 366 1.14 -0.15 5.40
CA ALA A 366 0.31 -0.10 6.59
C ALA A 366 1.11 -0.04 7.90
N ASP A 367 2.41 -0.40 7.87
CA ASP A 367 3.28 -0.49 9.03
C ASP A 367 4.29 0.68 9.09
N ILE A 368 5.01 0.93 8.00
CA ILE A 368 6.25 1.72 7.97
C ILE A 368 6.06 3.12 7.36
N ASP A 369 5.29 3.24 6.28
CA ASP A 369 5.21 4.48 5.49
C ASP A 369 4.21 5.51 6.06
N ILE A 370 3.42 5.11 7.07
CA ILE A 370 2.43 5.93 7.76
C ILE A 370 2.92 6.30 9.16
N LEU A 371 2.72 7.55 9.56
CA LEU A 371 3.00 8.04 10.89
C LEU A 371 1.86 7.73 11.87
N HIS A 372 2.00 6.64 12.63
CA HIS A 372 1.02 6.12 13.58
C HIS A 372 1.10 6.78 14.96
N VAL A 373 0.79 8.07 15.05
CA VAL A 373 0.87 8.82 16.31
C VAL A 373 -0.51 9.08 16.90
N HIS A 374 -0.73 8.63 18.14
CA HIS A 374 -2.01 8.82 18.84
C HIS A 374 -1.94 9.86 19.96
N ARG A 375 -0.75 10.44 20.19
CA ARG A 375 -0.48 11.41 21.27
C ARG A 375 0.48 12.48 20.76
N GLY A 376 0.16 13.74 21.05
CA GLY A 376 0.98 14.89 20.67
C GLY A 376 2.04 15.22 21.72
N ASP A 377 2.95 16.12 21.33
CA ASP A 377 3.92 16.74 22.23
C ASP A 377 3.23 17.30 23.48
N PRO A 378 3.55 16.80 24.70
CA PRO A 378 2.95 17.29 25.93
C PRO A 378 3.20 18.79 26.19
N SER A 379 4.26 19.36 25.62
CA SER A 379 4.56 20.79 25.71
C SER A 379 3.71 21.63 24.75
N GLN A 380 3.11 21.01 23.74
CA GLN A 380 2.14 21.61 22.83
C GLN A 380 0.78 20.92 22.99
N PRO A 381 0.05 21.18 24.09
CA PRO A 381 -1.20 20.47 24.43
C PRO A 381 -2.34 20.70 23.43
N SER A 382 -2.14 21.51 22.38
CA SER A 382 -3.11 21.67 21.31
C SER A 382 -3.32 20.34 20.57
N SER A 383 -4.58 19.95 20.42
CA SER A 383 -4.92 18.77 19.62
C SER A 383 -4.60 18.96 18.14
N TYR A 384 -4.39 20.20 17.68
CA TYR A 384 -4.12 20.48 16.27
C TYR A 384 -2.80 19.87 15.80
N TRP A 385 -1.76 19.98 16.61
CA TRP A 385 -0.44 19.41 16.33
C TRP A 385 -0.51 17.91 15.98
N ILE A 386 -1.12 17.12 16.87
CA ILE A 386 -1.19 15.67 16.68
C ILE A 386 -2.07 15.29 15.49
N ARG A 387 -3.19 15.98 15.28
CA ARG A 387 -4.12 15.66 14.19
C ARG A 387 -3.53 15.97 12.82
N TRP A 388 -2.63 16.96 12.73
CA TRP A 388 -1.94 17.30 11.49
C TRP A 388 -1.03 16.15 10.99
N CYS A 389 -0.30 15.48 11.88
CA CYS A 389 0.65 14.43 11.50
C CYS A 389 0.13 12.99 11.66
N TRP A 390 -0.90 12.74 12.49
CA TRP A 390 -1.48 11.40 12.69
C TRP A 390 -2.13 10.87 11.41
N GLY A 391 -1.59 9.79 10.85
CA GLY A 391 -2.03 9.22 9.57
C GLY A 391 -1.36 9.89 8.36
N GLY A 392 -0.40 10.77 8.62
CA GLY A 392 0.48 11.35 7.60
C GLY A 392 1.31 10.27 6.92
N MET A 393 1.42 10.32 5.59
CA MET A 393 2.34 9.44 4.84
C MET A 393 3.58 10.21 4.40
N PHE A 394 4.72 9.54 4.43
CA PHE A 394 6.00 10.13 4.05
C PHE A 394 6.27 9.98 2.54
N PRO A 395 6.80 11.01 1.86
CA PRO A 395 7.24 10.88 0.46
C PRO A 395 8.44 9.95 0.31
N HIS A 396 8.71 9.56 -0.94
CA HIS A 396 9.91 8.83 -1.34
C HIS A 396 11.19 9.52 -0.84
N THR A 397 12.28 8.76 -0.72
CA THR A 397 13.61 9.30 -0.38
C THR A 397 13.92 10.52 -1.25
N PRO A 398 14.31 11.68 -0.69
CA PRO A 398 14.55 12.86 -1.49
C PRO A 398 15.60 12.60 -2.57
N HIS A 399 15.42 13.21 -3.73
CA HIS A 399 16.38 13.12 -4.82
C HIS A 399 17.80 13.42 -4.32
N GLU A 400 18.78 12.67 -4.80
CA GLU A 400 20.21 12.82 -4.48
C GLU A 400 20.56 12.45 -3.02
N SER A 401 19.61 11.89 -2.25
CA SER A 401 19.81 11.52 -0.85
C SER A 401 19.94 10.01 -0.67
N ASP A 402 20.82 9.58 0.22
CA ASP A 402 20.98 8.16 0.51
C ASP A 402 19.80 7.63 1.32
N GLY A 403 19.09 6.62 0.79
CA GLY A 403 17.98 5.94 1.47
C GLY A 403 18.33 5.28 2.81
N ARG A 404 19.61 5.24 3.21
CA ARG A 404 20.07 4.77 4.52
C ARG A 404 19.98 5.83 5.62
N GLU A 405 19.93 7.12 5.28
CA GLU A 405 19.95 8.20 6.29
C GLU A 405 18.60 8.39 7.00
N ASN A 406 17.51 8.30 6.24
CA ASN A 406 16.14 8.46 6.72
C ASN A 406 15.18 7.44 6.06
N PRO A 407 15.42 6.13 6.25
CA PRO A 407 14.70 5.09 5.53
C PRO A 407 13.19 5.27 5.70
N HIS A 408 12.46 5.28 4.58
CA HIS A 408 11.00 5.42 4.51
C HIS A 408 10.41 6.73 5.09
N ARG A 409 11.23 7.72 5.46
CA ARG A 409 10.77 9.01 6.00
C ARG A 409 11.42 10.18 5.26
N GLY A 410 11.18 10.26 3.95
CA GLY A 410 11.91 11.15 3.06
C GLY A 410 11.82 12.63 3.41
N SER A 411 10.63 13.10 3.77
CA SER A 411 10.36 14.46 4.25
C SER A 411 9.06 14.48 5.06
N SER A 412 8.62 15.62 5.58
CA SER A 412 7.38 15.72 6.34
C SER A 412 6.14 15.22 5.57
N PRO A 413 5.14 14.64 6.26
CA PRO A 413 3.92 14.20 5.62
C PRO A 413 3.13 15.32 4.92
N HIS A 414 2.69 15.04 3.69
CA HIS A 414 1.97 15.99 2.84
C HIS A 414 0.93 15.27 1.97
N LEU A 415 -0.21 15.92 1.71
CA LEU A 415 -1.33 15.33 0.95
C LEU A 415 -0.96 14.97 -0.50
N GLU A 416 0.09 15.58 -1.06
CA GLU A 416 0.65 15.16 -2.34
C GLU A 416 1.14 13.72 -2.37
N PHE A 417 1.43 13.13 -1.21
CA PHE A 417 2.05 11.82 -1.10
C PHE A 417 1.22 10.89 -0.20
N GLN A 418 -0.10 11.05 -0.19
CA GLN A 418 -1.03 10.24 0.59
C GLN A 418 -2.04 9.53 -0.30
N TRP A 419 -2.44 8.32 0.10
CA TRP A 419 -3.50 7.52 -0.53
C TRP A 419 -4.02 6.48 0.47
N ASN A 420 -5.21 5.93 0.21
CA ASN A 420 -5.84 4.92 1.08
C ASN A 420 -6.53 3.79 0.32
N ARG A 421 -6.58 3.83 -1.02
CA ARG A 421 -7.43 2.92 -1.79
C ARG A 421 -6.85 1.51 -1.77
N GLY A 422 -5.54 1.36 -1.95
CA GLY A 422 -4.86 0.07 -1.86
C GLY A 422 -5.11 -0.64 -0.52
N LEU A 423 -4.93 0.07 0.59
CA LEU A 423 -5.18 -0.41 1.96
C LEU A 423 -6.64 -0.89 2.15
N ILE A 424 -7.61 -0.08 1.72
CA ILE A 424 -9.05 -0.41 1.83
C ILE A 424 -9.39 -1.68 1.03
N TYR A 425 -8.87 -1.79 -0.18
CA TYR A 425 -9.19 -2.91 -1.06
C TYR A 425 -8.51 -4.20 -0.60
N TYR A 426 -7.29 -4.12 -0.07
CA TYR A 426 -6.65 -5.27 0.56
C TYR A 426 -7.45 -5.75 1.78
N TYR A 427 -7.99 -4.83 2.59
CA TYR A 427 -8.92 -5.19 3.66
C TYR A 427 -10.16 -5.91 3.12
N TYR A 428 -10.84 -5.38 2.10
CA TYR A 428 -12.02 -6.04 1.52
C TYR A 428 -11.74 -7.46 1.00
N LEU A 429 -10.56 -7.68 0.42
CA LEU A 429 -10.19 -8.97 -0.16
C LEU A 429 -9.70 -9.99 0.88
N THR A 430 -9.20 -9.55 2.03
CA THR A 430 -8.49 -10.44 2.98
C THR A 430 -9.01 -10.41 4.41
N GLY A 431 -9.71 -9.34 4.81
CA GLY A 431 -10.02 -9.02 6.20
C GLY A 431 -8.79 -8.68 7.04
N TYR A 432 -7.72 -8.18 6.44
CA TYR A 432 -6.51 -7.76 7.15
C TYR A 432 -6.73 -6.43 7.89
N GLU A 433 -7.09 -6.51 9.16
CA GLU A 433 -7.53 -5.37 9.99
C GLU A 433 -6.49 -4.23 10.09
N LYS A 434 -5.19 -4.53 10.08
CA LYS A 434 -4.16 -3.49 10.14
C LYS A 434 -4.20 -2.55 8.92
N ALA A 435 -4.53 -3.06 7.73
CA ALA A 435 -4.74 -2.19 6.56
C ALA A 435 -6.00 -1.32 6.71
N LEU A 436 -7.08 -1.83 7.31
CA LEU A 436 -8.26 -1.03 7.62
C LEU A 436 -7.95 0.09 8.62
N GLU A 437 -7.28 -0.26 9.73
CA GLU A 437 -6.88 0.70 10.76
C GLU A 437 -6.01 1.81 10.15
N SER A 438 -4.97 1.45 9.39
CA SER A 438 -4.08 2.41 8.73
C SER A 438 -4.81 3.26 7.67
N ALA A 439 -5.73 2.68 6.87
CA ALA A 439 -6.54 3.44 5.93
C ALA A 439 -7.43 4.49 6.61
N LEU A 440 -8.02 4.15 7.75
CA LEU A 440 -8.84 5.08 8.53
C LEU A 440 -7.99 6.19 9.15
N GLU A 441 -6.77 5.90 9.60
CA GLU A 441 -5.85 6.94 10.06
C GLU A 441 -5.52 7.95 8.96
N VAL A 442 -5.17 7.48 7.75
CA VAL A 442 -4.95 8.37 6.59
C VAL A 442 -6.21 9.17 6.28
N SER A 443 -7.38 8.54 6.32
CA SER A 443 -8.66 9.19 6.04
C SER A 443 -9.00 10.30 7.05
N GLU A 444 -8.78 10.05 8.34
CA GLU A 444 -8.96 11.06 9.39
C GLU A 444 -7.93 12.18 9.28
N ASN A 445 -6.68 11.87 8.89
CA ASN A 445 -5.67 12.88 8.63
C ASN A 445 -6.10 13.84 7.52
N THR A 446 -6.52 13.29 6.38
CA THR A 446 -6.97 14.06 5.23
C THR A 446 -8.20 14.89 5.56
N TYR A 447 -9.22 14.29 6.18
CA TYR A 447 -10.41 15.02 6.64
C TYR A 447 -10.03 16.19 7.52
N TRP A 448 -9.18 15.95 8.53
CA TRP A 448 -8.80 16.97 9.47
C TRP A 448 -8.00 18.11 8.81
N ARG A 449 -7.03 17.79 7.95
CA ARG A 449 -6.27 18.79 7.18
C ARG A 449 -7.20 19.62 6.31
N VAL A 450 -8.08 18.99 5.54
CA VAL A 450 -9.03 19.73 4.68
C VAL A 450 -9.92 20.65 5.51
N MET A 451 -10.49 20.18 6.62
CA MET A 451 -11.42 21.00 7.42
C MET A 451 -10.76 22.11 8.22
N ASN A 452 -9.44 22.02 8.47
CA ASN A 452 -8.68 23.04 9.21
C ASN A 452 -7.70 23.84 8.32
N GLY A 453 -7.65 23.54 7.02
CA GLY A 453 -6.86 24.22 6.00
C GLY A 453 -7.62 25.37 5.32
N PRO A 454 -6.99 26.08 4.38
CA PRO A 454 -5.77 25.66 3.66
C PRO A 454 -4.43 26.02 4.34
N GLY A 455 -4.43 26.84 5.39
CA GLY A 455 -3.22 27.25 6.13
C GLY A 455 -3.00 26.48 7.43
N GLU A 456 -2.07 26.96 8.26
CA GLU A 456 -1.93 26.46 9.63
C GLU A 456 -3.22 26.68 10.44
N PRO A 457 -3.58 25.75 11.34
CA PRO A 457 -2.81 24.57 11.75
C PRO A 457 -3.10 23.31 10.91
N GLY A 458 -3.89 23.41 9.82
CA GLY A 458 -4.37 22.30 8.99
C GLY A 458 -3.92 22.36 7.53
N TYR A 459 -2.63 22.55 7.28
CA TYR A 459 -2.09 22.71 5.91
C TYR A 459 -2.51 21.56 4.97
N SER A 460 -3.48 21.86 4.10
CA SER A 460 -4.09 20.90 3.18
C SER A 460 -3.57 21.02 1.74
N ALA A 461 -3.01 22.18 1.38
CA ALA A 461 -2.61 22.53 0.02
C ALA A 461 -3.73 22.37 -1.04
N THR A 462 -5.01 22.32 -0.64
CA THR A 462 -6.15 22.16 -1.56
C THR A 462 -6.35 23.36 -2.48
N THR A 463 -5.91 24.55 -2.05
CA THR A 463 -5.89 25.77 -2.86
C THR A 463 -4.63 25.91 -3.72
N SER A 464 -3.65 25.02 -3.60
CA SER A 464 -2.35 25.11 -4.29
C SER A 464 -2.49 25.19 -5.82
N ASP A 465 -1.50 25.79 -6.46
CA ASP A 465 -1.33 25.78 -7.92
C ASP A 465 -1.02 24.35 -8.42
N GLU A 466 -0.32 23.57 -7.61
CA GLU A 466 -0.05 22.15 -7.85
C GLU A 466 -1.29 21.31 -7.50
N ALA A 467 -1.86 20.64 -8.49
CA ALA A 467 -3.14 19.94 -8.39
C ALA A 467 -3.04 18.54 -7.74
N ARG A 468 -1.84 18.07 -7.40
CA ARG A 468 -1.64 16.73 -6.80
C ARG A 468 -2.27 16.62 -5.40
N ALA A 469 -2.09 17.62 -4.53
CA ALA A 469 -2.69 17.63 -3.19
C ALA A 469 -4.22 17.58 -3.21
N PRO A 470 -4.95 18.46 -3.93
CA PRO A 470 -6.40 18.38 -3.99
C PRO A 470 -6.89 17.09 -4.67
N ALA A 471 -6.16 16.55 -5.66
CA ALA A 471 -6.50 15.27 -6.27
C ALA A 471 -6.53 14.13 -5.24
N ASN A 472 -5.41 13.93 -4.52
CA ASN A 472 -5.30 12.87 -3.52
C ASN A 472 -6.29 13.08 -2.37
N ALA A 473 -6.45 14.33 -1.90
CA ALA A 473 -7.40 14.63 -0.83
C ALA A 473 -8.83 14.24 -1.22
N LEU A 474 -9.26 14.60 -2.44
CA LEU A 474 -10.58 14.25 -2.95
C LEU A 474 -10.74 12.73 -3.08
N ASP A 475 -9.75 12.03 -3.63
CA ASP A 475 -9.77 10.56 -3.79
C ASP A 475 -9.89 9.83 -2.44
N ILE A 476 -9.05 10.22 -1.46
CA ILE A 476 -9.03 9.66 -0.11
C ILE A 476 -10.38 9.81 0.58
N LEU A 477 -10.98 11.01 0.52
CA LEU A 477 -12.25 11.31 1.16
C LEU A 477 -13.41 10.54 0.53
N ILE A 478 -13.41 10.38 -0.80
CA ILE A 478 -14.39 9.53 -1.49
C ILE A 478 -14.25 8.08 -1.03
N ASN A 479 -13.03 7.55 -0.99
CA ASN A 479 -12.80 6.17 -0.57
C ASN A 479 -13.19 5.95 0.90
N ALA A 480 -12.93 6.93 1.77
CA ALA A 480 -13.32 6.91 3.17
C ALA A 480 -14.85 6.92 3.35
N TYR A 481 -15.57 7.72 2.56
CA TYR A 481 -17.02 7.70 2.52
C TYR A 481 -17.55 6.33 2.08
N LEU A 482 -17.01 5.75 1.01
CA LEU A 482 -17.44 4.44 0.52
C LEU A 482 -17.19 3.32 1.53
N LEU A 483 -16.13 3.45 2.34
CA LEU A 483 -15.80 2.51 3.41
C LEU A 483 -16.73 2.61 4.63
N THR A 484 -17.11 3.83 5.00
CA THR A 484 -17.73 4.09 6.31
C THR A 484 -19.20 4.51 6.26
N GLY A 485 -19.64 5.07 5.14
CA GLY A 485 -20.91 5.77 5.00
C GLY A 485 -20.99 7.12 5.73
N ASP A 486 -19.89 7.60 6.33
CA ASP A 486 -19.86 8.82 7.14
C ASP A 486 -19.89 10.08 6.25
N GLN A 487 -20.94 10.89 6.41
CA GLN A 487 -21.19 12.07 5.57
C GLN A 487 -20.10 13.13 5.69
N LYS A 488 -19.36 13.19 6.81
CA LYS A 488 -18.30 14.18 7.02
C LYS A 488 -17.24 14.15 5.92
N TYR A 489 -16.97 12.97 5.34
CA TYR A 489 -15.98 12.85 4.27
C TYR A 489 -16.48 13.44 2.96
N ILE A 490 -17.78 13.32 2.66
CA ILE A 490 -18.37 13.97 1.47
C ILE A 490 -18.46 15.48 1.66
N GLU A 491 -18.74 15.95 2.88
CA GLU A 491 -18.71 17.38 3.21
C GLU A 491 -17.30 17.96 3.02
N ALA A 492 -16.27 17.27 3.52
CA ALA A 492 -14.88 17.65 3.28
C ALA A 492 -14.50 17.56 1.79
N ALA A 493 -14.95 16.53 1.06
CA ALA A 493 -14.71 16.40 -0.37
C ALA A 493 -15.30 17.58 -1.15
N LYS A 494 -16.49 18.04 -0.77
CA LYS A 494 -17.12 19.23 -1.34
C LYS A 494 -16.27 20.49 -1.11
N LYS A 495 -15.73 20.66 0.11
CA LYS A 495 -14.76 21.74 0.39
C LYS A 495 -13.52 21.66 -0.51
N VAL A 496 -12.98 20.45 -0.77
CA VAL A 496 -11.86 20.29 -1.71
C VAL A 496 -12.25 20.75 -3.12
N VAL A 497 -13.45 20.38 -3.60
CA VAL A 497 -13.97 20.83 -4.90
C VAL A 497 -14.05 22.36 -4.96
N GLU A 498 -14.60 22.99 -3.93
CA GLU A 498 -14.73 24.45 -3.84
C GLU A 498 -13.36 25.15 -3.83
N GLU A 499 -12.40 24.67 -3.03
CA GLU A 499 -11.07 25.27 -2.92
C GLU A 499 -10.18 25.06 -4.14
N SER A 500 -10.29 23.89 -4.75
CA SER A 500 -9.53 23.53 -5.95
C SER A 500 -10.26 23.88 -7.25
N HIS A 501 -11.40 24.57 -7.18
CA HIS A 501 -12.20 24.92 -8.33
C HIS A 501 -11.40 25.70 -9.38
N PHE A 502 -11.61 25.37 -10.67
CA PHE A 502 -10.90 25.99 -11.80
C PHE A 502 -10.99 27.52 -11.79
N GLU A 503 -12.17 28.06 -11.48
CA GLU A 503 -12.39 29.52 -11.41
C GLU A 503 -11.56 30.25 -10.33
N ASN A 504 -10.98 29.52 -9.37
CA ASN A 504 -10.10 30.11 -8.37
C ASN A 504 -8.64 30.16 -8.81
N LYS A 505 -8.30 29.57 -9.96
CA LYS A 505 -6.91 29.46 -10.43
C LYS A 505 -6.49 30.70 -11.19
N TRP A 506 -5.31 31.24 -10.85
CA TRP A 506 -4.76 32.44 -11.49
C TRP A 506 -4.52 32.27 -12.99
N TYR A 507 -4.31 31.03 -13.44
CA TYR A 507 -4.03 30.68 -14.84
C TYR A 507 -5.30 30.48 -15.69
N LYS A 508 -6.51 30.57 -15.11
CA LYS A 508 -7.77 30.23 -15.81
C LYS A 508 -7.98 31.00 -17.12
N ASN A 509 -7.46 32.22 -17.20
CA ASN A 509 -7.58 33.10 -18.38
C ASN A 509 -6.38 33.02 -19.35
N GLY A 510 -5.41 32.13 -19.10
CA GLY A 510 -4.17 32.01 -19.87
C GLY A 510 -2.98 32.71 -19.19
N PRO A 511 -1.98 33.16 -19.97
CA PRO A 511 -0.78 33.82 -19.44
C PRO A 511 -1.12 35.02 -18.54
N ASN A 512 -0.46 35.09 -17.38
CA ASN A 512 -0.57 36.15 -16.40
C ASN A 512 0.84 36.61 -15.97
N PRO A 513 1.27 37.85 -16.33
CA PRO A 513 2.58 38.38 -15.99
C PRO A 513 2.90 38.40 -14.48
N ASP A 514 1.88 38.58 -13.63
CA ASP A 514 2.03 38.61 -12.17
C ASP A 514 2.51 37.27 -11.60
N TYR A 515 2.32 36.19 -12.36
CA TYR A 515 2.69 34.82 -12.02
C TYR A 515 3.71 34.23 -13.00
N SER A 516 4.51 35.09 -13.65
CA SER A 516 5.44 34.69 -14.73
C SER A 516 6.47 33.62 -14.34
N SER A 517 6.80 33.45 -13.05
CA SER A 517 7.68 32.39 -12.56
C SER A 517 6.96 31.13 -12.09
N HIS A 518 5.64 31.18 -11.91
CA HIS A 518 4.84 30.04 -11.44
C HIS A 518 4.67 29.03 -12.56
N THR A 519 4.56 27.75 -12.20
CA THR A 519 4.36 26.67 -13.17
C THR A 519 3.20 25.78 -12.79
N VAL A 520 2.52 25.26 -13.80
CA VAL A 520 1.34 24.41 -13.69
C VAL A 520 1.62 23.11 -14.45
N PRO A 521 1.66 21.95 -13.77
CA PRO A 521 1.87 20.66 -14.40
C PRO A 521 0.55 20.01 -14.87
N PRO A 522 0.31 19.86 -16.20
CA PRO A 522 -0.95 19.29 -16.72
C PRO A 522 -1.24 17.86 -16.26
N TRP A 523 -0.20 17.05 -16.02
CA TRP A 523 -0.37 15.69 -15.50
C TRP A 523 -0.91 15.66 -14.06
N GLN A 524 -0.67 16.69 -13.24
CA GLN A 524 -1.32 16.80 -11.93
C GLN A 524 -2.78 17.22 -12.06
N ILE A 525 -3.09 18.12 -13.00
CA ILE A 525 -4.47 18.50 -13.29
C ILE A 525 -5.26 17.26 -13.73
N ALA A 526 -4.65 16.37 -14.53
CA ALA A 526 -5.28 15.10 -14.89
C ALA A 526 -5.63 14.23 -13.67
N LEU A 527 -4.78 14.18 -12.63
CA LEU A 527 -5.11 13.49 -11.38
C LEU A 527 -6.34 14.11 -10.69
N LEU A 528 -6.41 15.44 -10.64
CA LEU A 528 -7.55 16.16 -10.06
C LEU A 528 -8.82 15.94 -10.88
N MET A 529 -8.74 16.00 -12.21
CA MET A 529 -9.87 15.71 -13.10
C MET A 529 -10.40 14.29 -12.94
N VAL A 530 -9.53 13.29 -12.78
CA VAL A 530 -9.95 11.90 -12.46
C VAL A 530 -10.68 11.86 -11.12
N SER A 531 -10.16 12.54 -10.10
CA SER A 531 -10.79 12.59 -8.77
C SER A 531 -12.12 13.34 -8.78
N LEU A 532 -12.25 14.41 -9.57
CA LEU A 532 -13.50 15.13 -9.83
C LEU A 532 -14.52 14.23 -10.54
N GLY A 533 -14.09 13.46 -11.54
CA GLY A 533 -14.93 12.46 -12.21
C GLY A 533 -15.47 11.41 -11.25
N ARG A 534 -14.61 10.86 -10.39
CA ARG A 534 -15.03 9.92 -9.32
C ARG A 534 -15.99 10.58 -8.33
N TYR A 535 -15.74 11.83 -7.92
CA TYR A 535 -16.64 12.58 -7.05
C TYR A 535 -18.03 12.73 -7.69
N LEU A 536 -18.08 13.11 -8.97
CA LEU A 536 -19.33 13.24 -9.71
C LEU A 536 -20.10 11.91 -9.78
N ASP A 537 -19.42 10.80 -10.04
CA ASP A 537 -20.04 9.46 -10.06
C ASP A 537 -20.67 9.12 -8.70
N ILE A 538 -19.98 9.43 -7.61
CA ILE A 538 -20.46 9.17 -6.25
C ILE A 538 -21.63 10.08 -5.87
N ILE A 539 -21.58 11.38 -6.18
CA ILE A 539 -22.71 12.29 -5.93
C ILE A 539 -23.93 11.87 -6.76
N ARG A 540 -23.73 11.46 -8.01
CA ARG A 540 -24.82 10.94 -8.84
C ARG A 540 -25.42 9.67 -8.26
N LEU A 541 -24.60 8.73 -7.83
CA LEU A 541 -25.05 7.48 -7.22
C LEU A 541 -25.81 7.73 -5.91
N LYS A 542 -25.28 8.63 -5.06
CA LYS A 542 -25.81 8.93 -3.73
C LYS A 542 -27.09 9.78 -3.79
N GLU A 543 -27.08 10.83 -4.61
CA GLU A 543 -28.07 11.92 -4.57
C GLU A 543 -28.94 11.99 -5.83
N GLY A 544 -28.63 11.23 -6.87
CA GLY A 544 -29.39 11.25 -8.13
C GLY A 544 -29.26 12.56 -8.92
N ARG A 545 -28.28 13.41 -8.58
CA ARG A 545 -28.00 14.69 -9.24
C ARG A 545 -26.55 14.79 -9.69
N ILE A 546 -26.27 15.74 -10.58
CA ILE A 546 -24.91 16.12 -10.96
C ILE A 546 -24.52 17.35 -10.15
N ASP A 547 -23.36 17.30 -9.50
CA ASP A 547 -22.77 18.47 -8.85
C ASP A 547 -22.22 19.43 -9.92
N GLN A 548 -22.88 20.57 -10.11
CA GLN A 548 -22.56 21.52 -11.18
C GLN A 548 -21.21 22.21 -10.95
N ASP A 549 -20.81 22.42 -9.69
CA ASP A 549 -19.55 23.08 -9.37
C ASP A 549 -18.39 22.16 -9.77
N ALA A 550 -18.42 20.90 -9.33
CA ALA A 550 -17.44 19.90 -9.74
C ALA A 550 -17.39 19.69 -11.26
N LEU A 551 -18.57 19.65 -11.91
CA LEU A 551 -18.65 19.51 -13.37
C LEU A 551 -18.03 20.69 -14.09
N SER A 552 -18.36 21.92 -13.68
CA SER A 552 -17.83 23.12 -14.31
C SER A 552 -16.31 23.22 -14.13
N SER A 553 -15.78 22.79 -12.99
CA SER A 553 -14.34 22.70 -12.76
C SER A 553 -13.67 21.64 -13.64
N LEU A 554 -14.28 20.45 -13.79
CA LEU A 554 -13.76 19.39 -14.67
C LEU A 554 -13.64 19.88 -16.11
N ILE A 555 -14.68 20.57 -16.61
CA ILE A 555 -14.71 21.13 -17.96
C ILE A 555 -13.69 22.27 -18.11
N GLY A 556 -13.64 23.18 -17.15
CA GLY A 556 -12.69 24.31 -17.17
C GLY A 556 -11.24 23.85 -17.24
N TYR A 557 -10.87 22.83 -16.47
CA TYR A 557 -9.54 22.22 -16.56
C TYR A 557 -9.28 21.56 -17.92
N ALA A 558 -10.25 20.79 -18.45
CA ALA A 558 -10.12 20.15 -19.76
C ALA A 558 -9.90 21.19 -20.87
N ASP A 559 -10.74 22.23 -20.93
CA ASP A 559 -10.67 23.27 -21.95
C ASP A 559 -9.37 24.08 -21.85
N TRP A 560 -8.95 24.42 -20.63
CA TRP A 560 -7.69 25.12 -20.41
C TRP A 560 -6.48 24.29 -20.87
N MET A 561 -6.42 23.01 -20.50
CA MET A 561 -5.35 22.11 -20.92
C MET A 561 -5.30 21.98 -22.44
N LEU A 562 -6.45 21.82 -23.12
CA LEU A 562 -6.51 21.76 -24.59
C LEU A 562 -6.01 23.03 -25.25
N LYS A 563 -6.34 24.19 -24.67
CA LYS A 563 -6.01 25.48 -25.26
C LYS A 563 -4.53 25.84 -25.09
N TYR A 564 -3.96 25.57 -23.93
CA TYR A 564 -2.64 26.12 -23.56
C TYR A 564 -1.53 25.08 -23.42
N CYS A 565 -1.87 23.79 -23.31
CA CYS A 565 -0.90 22.74 -22.98
C CYS A 565 -0.81 21.62 -24.02
N TYR A 566 -1.71 21.58 -25.00
CA TYR A 566 -1.85 20.44 -25.91
C TYR A 566 -1.17 20.67 -27.27
N HIS A 567 -0.34 19.72 -27.67
CA HIS A 567 0.43 19.75 -28.91
C HIS A 567 -0.14 18.73 -29.91
N SER A 568 -1.22 19.11 -30.61
CA SER A 568 -1.96 18.22 -31.52
C SER A 568 -1.19 17.58 -32.68
N LYS A 569 0.01 18.08 -33.00
CA LYS A 569 0.89 17.56 -34.06
C LYS A 569 2.21 17.01 -33.53
N GLY A 570 2.38 16.94 -32.21
CA GLY A 570 3.68 16.74 -31.60
C GLY A 570 4.63 17.92 -31.76
N ASP A 571 5.82 17.79 -31.18
CA ASP A 571 6.95 18.71 -31.27
C ASP A 571 8.27 17.99 -30.92
N LYS A 572 9.26 18.70 -30.34
CA LYS A 572 10.54 18.12 -29.93
C LYS A 572 10.45 17.22 -28.69
N ALA A 573 9.48 17.46 -27.82
CA ALA A 573 9.25 16.64 -26.64
C ALA A 573 8.56 15.32 -27.01
N SER A 574 7.64 15.32 -27.98
CA SER A 574 7.24 14.08 -28.63
C SER A 574 6.73 14.28 -30.05
N SER A 575 7.06 13.38 -30.98
CA SER A 575 6.50 13.40 -32.34
C SER A 575 5.00 13.05 -32.39
N ASN A 576 4.49 12.46 -31.30
CA ASN A 576 3.07 12.16 -31.14
C ASN A 576 2.35 13.30 -30.40
N PRO A 577 1.02 13.42 -30.57
CA PRO A 577 0.27 14.39 -29.82
C PRO A 577 0.33 14.13 -28.30
N HIS A 578 0.60 15.19 -27.54
CA HIS A 578 0.82 15.09 -26.10
C HIS A 578 0.49 16.41 -25.39
N PHE A 579 0.48 16.37 -24.07
CA PHE A 579 0.45 17.56 -23.22
C PHE A 579 1.84 17.83 -22.66
N VAL A 580 2.22 19.10 -22.59
CA VAL A 580 3.53 19.53 -22.04
C VAL A 580 3.70 19.11 -20.59
N TYR A 581 4.94 18.96 -20.15
CA TYR A 581 5.23 18.58 -18.76
C TYR A 581 4.85 19.67 -17.75
N ARG A 582 5.20 20.94 -18.05
CA ARG A 582 4.83 22.12 -17.26
C ARG A 582 4.49 23.30 -18.17
N TRP A 583 3.54 24.11 -17.73
CA TRP A 583 3.18 25.39 -18.35
C TRP A 583 3.48 26.53 -17.38
N ARG A 584 4.21 27.55 -17.83
CA ARG A 584 4.63 28.70 -17.00
C ARG A 584 3.65 29.86 -17.15
N GLY A 585 3.50 30.67 -16.11
CA GLY A 585 2.53 31.77 -16.09
C GLY A 585 2.71 32.83 -17.17
N ASP A 586 3.87 32.97 -17.79
CA ASP A 586 4.05 33.85 -18.96
C ASP A 586 3.70 33.18 -20.30
N GLY A 587 3.16 31.96 -20.27
CA GLY A 587 2.80 31.17 -21.44
C GLY A 587 3.91 30.24 -21.94
N THR A 588 5.09 30.25 -21.32
CA THR A 588 6.18 29.34 -21.71
C THR A 588 5.78 27.90 -21.44
N GLN A 589 5.91 27.05 -22.46
CA GLN A 589 5.73 25.61 -22.36
C GLN A 589 7.08 24.94 -22.10
N LEU A 590 7.11 24.02 -21.13
CA LEU A 590 8.33 23.38 -20.63
C LEU A 590 8.16 21.87 -20.66
N ASP A 591 9.18 21.20 -21.20
CA ASP A 591 9.31 19.74 -21.18
C ASP A 591 10.63 19.32 -20.57
N TRP A 592 10.64 18.16 -19.91
CA TRP A 592 11.79 17.65 -19.18
C TRP A 592 12.96 17.27 -20.09
N ALA A 593 12.68 16.72 -21.28
CA ALA A 593 13.68 16.39 -22.29
C ALA A 593 13.01 16.14 -23.66
N PRO A 594 13.79 16.13 -24.76
CA PRO A 594 13.33 15.60 -26.05
C PRO A 594 12.92 14.12 -25.97
N GLY A 595 11.85 13.73 -26.69
CA GLY A 595 11.31 12.36 -26.70
C GLY A 595 10.59 11.95 -25.42
N ALA A 596 10.41 12.87 -24.50
CA ALA A 596 10.02 12.62 -23.13
C ALA A 596 8.54 13.04 -22.87
N GLY A 597 7.94 13.76 -23.81
CA GLY A 597 6.52 14.15 -23.80
C GLY A 597 5.55 12.97 -23.91
N ALA A 598 6.01 11.82 -24.46
CA ALA A 598 5.25 10.58 -24.44
C ALA A 598 5.65 9.71 -23.24
N ASN A 599 4.71 9.42 -22.34
CA ASN A 599 4.95 8.65 -21.12
C ASN A 599 3.63 8.18 -20.47
N ALA A 600 3.73 7.41 -19.37
CA ALA A 600 2.58 6.85 -18.66
C ALA A 600 1.59 7.89 -18.12
N TRP A 601 1.97 9.16 -17.92
CA TRP A 601 1.00 10.19 -17.54
C TRP A 601 -0.08 10.41 -18.60
N GLN A 602 0.21 10.13 -19.87
CA GLN A 602 -0.80 10.20 -20.93
C GLN A 602 -1.96 9.21 -20.69
N VAL A 603 -1.75 8.05 -20.06
CA VAL A 603 -2.88 7.16 -19.71
C VAL A 603 -3.74 7.73 -18.58
N LYS A 604 -3.16 8.55 -17.70
CA LYS A 604 -3.92 9.28 -16.67
C LYS A 604 -4.69 10.45 -17.27
N ILE A 605 -4.07 11.18 -18.21
CA ILE A 605 -4.74 12.21 -19.01
C ILE A 605 -5.90 11.59 -19.80
N ALA A 606 -5.72 10.38 -20.34
CA ALA A 606 -6.80 9.67 -21.02
C ALA A 606 -8.01 9.45 -20.12
N ASP A 607 -7.80 9.04 -18.86
CA ASP A 607 -8.89 8.90 -17.89
C ASP A 607 -9.55 10.24 -17.55
N ALA A 608 -8.77 11.31 -17.41
CA ALA A 608 -9.28 12.65 -17.15
C ALA A 608 -10.22 13.14 -18.27
N TYR A 609 -9.81 12.99 -19.53
CA TYR A 609 -10.62 13.35 -20.69
C TYR A 609 -11.77 12.37 -20.93
N ALA A 610 -11.62 11.09 -20.57
CA ALA A 610 -12.71 10.14 -20.59
C ALA A 610 -13.82 10.56 -19.62
N TYR A 611 -13.48 11.01 -18.41
CA TYR A 611 -14.47 11.60 -17.49
C TYR A 611 -15.10 12.87 -18.03
N ALA A 612 -14.31 13.80 -18.58
CA ALA A 612 -14.85 15.00 -19.21
C ALA A 612 -15.86 14.63 -20.33
N TRP A 613 -15.58 13.61 -21.14
CA TRP A 613 -16.50 13.08 -22.14
C TRP A 613 -17.75 12.44 -21.52
N ILE A 614 -17.61 11.59 -20.49
CA ILE A 614 -18.76 10.94 -19.82
C ILE A 614 -19.80 11.99 -19.40
N TYR A 615 -19.35 13.13 -18.87
CA TYR A 615 -20.22 14.16 -18.34
C TYR A 615 -20.67 15.23 -19.33
N THR A 616 -20.10 15.28 -20.55
CA THR A 616 -20.44 16.31 -21.55
C THR A 616 -20.92 15.76 -22.88
N GLY A 617 -20.53 14.54 -23.24
CA GLY A 617 -20.69 13.99 -24.58
C GLY A 617 -19.85 14.68 -25.66
N ASN A 618 -18.86 15.50 -25.28
CA ASN A 618 -18.03 16.24 -26.24
C ASN A 618 -17.01 15.31 -26.92
N ASP A 619 -17.23 15.02 -28.21
CA ASP A 619 -16.39 14.11 -29.00
C ASP A 619 -14.92 14.56 -29.10
N THR A 620 -14.61 15.85 -28.93
CA THR A 620 -13.21 16.31 -28.84
C THR A 620 -12.51 15.66 -27.64
N TYR A 621 -13.16 15.61 -26.47
CA TYR A 621 -12.57 14.99 -25.29
C TYR A 621 -12.40 13.48 -25.48
N LEU A 622 -13.35 12.79 -26.15
CA LEU A 622 -13.21 11.37 -26.46
C LEU A 622 -12.01 11.10 -27.38
N ASN A 623 -11.82 11.94 -28.40
CA ASN A 623 -10.70 11.82 -29.33
C ASN A 623 -9.36 12.00 -28.61
N ILE A 624 -9.28 12.98 -27.71
CA ILE A 624 -8.10 13.22 -26.87
C ILE A 624 -7.86 12.02 -25.94
N ALA A 625 -8.89 11.53 -25.25
CA ALA A 625 -8.77 10.37 -24.38
C ALA A 625 -8.21 9.15 -25.13
N LYS A 626 -8.73 8.89 -26.33
CA LYS A 626 -8.28 7.79 -27.20
C LYS A 626 -6.81 7.93 -27.59
N GLU A 627 -6.44 9.10 -28.07
CA GLU A 627 -5.09 9.36 -28.54
C GLU A 627 -4.05 9.26 -27.40
N GLN A 628 -4.34 9.89 -26.27
CA GLN A 628 -3.47 9.85 -25.09
C GLN A 628 -3.36 8.44 -24.51
N PHE A 629 -4.44 7.64 -24.51
CA PHE A 629 -4.38 6.25 -24.04
C PHE A 629 -3.45 5.41 -24.92
N TRP A 630 -3.59 5.47 -26.24
CA TRP A 630 -2.78 4.64 -27.14
C TRP A 630 -1.32 5.07 -27.17
N SER A 631 -1.05 6.38 -27.21
CA SER A 631 0.31 6.92 -27.12
C SER A 631 0.96 6.52 -25.80
N GLY A 632 0.32 6.85 -24.67
CA GLY A 632 0.84 6.55 -23.33
C GLY A 632 0.99 5.07 -23.03
N SER A 633 0.13 4.23 -23.61
CA SER A 633 0.25 2.77 -23.46
C SER A 633 1.46 2.22 -24.22
N LYS A 634 1.76 2.74 -25.41
CA LYS A 634 2.87 2.28 -26.26
C LYS A 634 4.20 2.86 -25.77
N HIS A 635 4.21 4.16 -25.48
CA HIS A 635 5.36 4.97 -25.12
C HIS A 635 5.35 5.31 -23.63
N PHE A 636 5.10 4.31 -22.77
CA PHE A 636 4.81 4.52 -21.35
C PHE A 636 6.00 5.06 -20.53
N TRP A 637 7.22 4.98 -21.04
CA TRP A 637 8.40 5.51 -20.36
C TRP A 637 9.00 6.72 -21.08
N PHE A 638 9.22 6.60 -22.38
CA PHE A 638 9.64 7.66 -23.29
C PHE A 638 9.25 7.26 -24.72
N GLU A 639 9.32 8.19 -25.66
CA GLU A 639 9.03 7.92 -27.06
C GLU A 639 9.94 6.82 -27.64
N ASP A 640 9.33 5.88 -28.34
CA ASP A 640 9.98 4.66 -28.84
C ASP A 640 10.64 3.78 -27.76
N ASN A 641 10.24 3.89 -26.50
CA ASN A 641 10.69 2.93 -25.49
C ASN A 641 10.39 1.49 -25.94
N PRO A 642 11.25 0.52 -25.59
CA PRO A 642 10.99 -0.88 -25.87
C PRO A 642 9.68 -1.36 -25.24
N VAL A 643 8.80 -1.93 -26.05
CA VAL A 643 7.51 -2.49 -25.60
C VAL A 643 7.74 -3.84 -24.90
N GLY A 644 7.03 -4.06 -23.79
CA GLY A 644 7.11 -5.28 -22.97
C GLY A 644 8.36 -5.37 -22.11
N LYS A 645 9.08 -4.26 -21.94
CA LYS A 645 10.28 -4.17 -21.10
C LYS A 645 9.98 -3.48 -19.78
N PHE A 646 10.62 -3.92 -18.71
CA PHE A 646 10.54 -3.23 -17.44
C PHE A 646 11.20 -1.84 -17.52
N ALA A 647 10.51 -0.82 -17.01
CA ALA A 647 11.01 0.55 -16.87
C ALA A 647 11.50 0.80 -15.43
N THR A 648 10.78 1.60 -14.66
CA THR A 648 11.01 1.85 -13.23
C THR A 648 9.75 1.54 -12.42
N GLY A 649 9.89 1.39 -11.09
CA GLY A 649 8.74 1.21 -10.21
C GLY A 649 7.70 2.34 -10.33
N LYS A 650 8.17 3.58 -10.37
CA LYS A 650 7.34 4.80 -10.53
C LYS A 650 6.53 4.81 -11.82
N ILE A 651 7.15 4.44 -12.93
CA ILE A 651 6.45 4.39 -14.23
C ILE A 651 5.35 3.31 -14.21
N HIS A 652 5.64 2.15 -13.63
CA HIS A 652 4.65 1.07 -13.48
C HIS A 652 3.54 1.41 -12.48
N SER A 653 3.79 2.23 -11.45
CA SER A 653 2.73 2.68 -10.54
C SER A 653 1.73 3.62 -11.24
N ILE A 654 2.21 4.53 -12.09
CA ILE A 654 1.35 5.40 -12.90
C ILE A 654 0.57 4.59 -13.93
N LEU A 655 1.23 3.68 -14.65
CA LEU A 655 0.60 2.87 -15.70
C LEU A 655 -0.49 1.94 -15.13
N SER A 656 -0.19 1.25 -14.03
CA SER A 656 -1.10 0.24 -13.44
C SER A 656 -2.35 0.83 -12.80
N THR A 657 -2.31 2.11 -12.40
CA THR A 657 -3.45 2.84 -11.82
C THR A 657 -4.19 3.71 -12.83
N GLY A 658 -3.67 3.86 -14.05
CA GLY A 658 -4.25 4.70 -15.11
C GLY A 658 -4.85 3.90 -16.27
N GLY A 659 -5.62 4.59 -17.11
CA GLY A 659 -6.26 4.06 -18.31
C GLY A 659 -7.57 3.31 -18.07
N GLY A 660 -7.94 3.02 -16.82
CA GLY A 660 -9.10 2.22 -16.48
C GLY A 660 -10.43 2.87 -16.86
N ILE A 661 -10.53 4.20 -16.80
CA ILE A 661 -11.75 4.94 -17.15
C ILE A 661 -11.94 4.91 -18.66
N PHE A 662 -10.87 5.19 -19.41
CA PHE A 662 -10.91 5.13 -20.87
C PHE A 662 -11.24 3.73 -21.38
N MET A 663 -10.73 2.67 -20.76
CA MET A 663 -11.05 1.28 -21.17
C MET A 663 -12.55 1.02 -21.16
N GLY A 664 -13.26 1.39 -20.09
CA GLY A 664 -14.71 1.18 -20.01
C GLY A 664 -15.51 2.03 -21.00
N VAL A 665 -15.06 3.27 -21.26
CA VAL A 665 -15.61 4.11 -22.34
C VAL A 665 -15.41 3.44 -23.69
N TYR A 666 -14.19 3.00 -24.01
CA TYR A 666 -13.84 2.39 -25.29
C TYR A 666 -14.59 1.07 -25.54
N MET A 667 -14.78 0.27 -24.49
CA MET A 667 -15.54 -0.98 -24.57
C MET A 667 -17.06 -0.79 -24.58
N GLY A 668 -17.53 0.47 -24.50
CA GLY A 668 -18.96 0.79 -24.51
C GLY A 668 -19.69 0.43 -23.23
N LYS A 669 -18.98 0.24 -22.10
CA LYS A 669 -19.61 0.03 -20.78
C LYS A 669 -20.22 1.32 -20.23
N VAL A 670 -19.69 2.47 -20.62
CA VAL A 670 -20.14 3.78 -20.18
C VAL A 670 -20.57 4.59 -21.38
N SER A 671 -21.77 5.18 -21.30
CA SER A 671 -22.30 6.12 -22.29
C SER A 671 -22.33 7.54 -21.72
N PRO A 672 -22.26 8.59 -22.56
CA PRO A 672 -22.34 9.96 -22.10
C PRO A 672 -23.67 10.24 -21.40
N ILE A 673 -23.59 10.88 -20.25
CA ILE A 673 -24.76 11.17 -19.40
C ILE A 673 -25.71 12.13 -20.15
N VAL A 674 -25.15 13.08 -20.92
CA VAL A 674 -25.89 14.10 -21.69
C VAL A 674 -26.67 13.53 -22.88
N SER A 675 -26.34 12.32 -23.35
CA SER A 675 -27.09 11.66 -24.44
C SER A 675 -28.46 11.13 -24.01
N SER A 676 -28.74 11.08 -22.70
CA SER A 676 -30.04 10.72 -22.14
C SER A 676 -30.94 11.95 -21.97
N LYS A 677 -31.76 12.25 -22.97
CA LYS A 677 -32.94 13.14 -22.77
C LYS A 677 -33.74 12.61 -21.58
N GLN A 678 -33.82 13.40 -20.51
CA GLN A 678 -34.80 13.28 -19.41
C GLN A 678 -35.08 11.85 -18.91
N LEU A 679 -34.25 11.33 -18.00
CA LEU A 679 -34.72 10.24 -17.13
C LEU A 679 -35.57 10.85 -16.00
N LYS A 680 -36.87 11.00 -16.29
CA LYS A 680 -37.89 11.51 -15.37
C LYS A 680 -38.24 10.58 -14.20
N ASN A 681 -37.61 9.41 -14.08
CA ASN A 681 -37.87 8.46 -13.01
C ASN A 681 -36.56 7.94 -12.39
N SER A 682 -36.53 7.88 -11.06
CA SER A 682 -35.40 7.39 -10.25
C SER A 682 -34.98 5.94 -10.57
N HIS A 683 -35.84 5.16 -11.20
CA HIS A 683 -35.55 3.79 -11.63
C HIS A 683 -34.65 3.70 -12.88
N ASP A 684 -34.73 4.64 -13.82
CA ASP A 684 -33.92 4.60 -15.05
C ASP A 684 -32.51 5.17 -14.87
N LEU A 685 -32.32 6.05 -13.88
CA LEU A 685 -31.01 6.57 -13.46
C LEU A 685 -30.09 5.47 -12.94
N LEU A 686 -30.67 4.44 -12.30
CA LEU A 686 -29.95 3.24 -11.86
C LEU A 686 -29.70 2.28 -13.04
N ALA A 687 -30.60 2.18 -14.01
CA ALA A 687 -30.49 1.24 -15.14
C ALA A 687 -29.50 1.70 -16.23
N SER A 688 -29.26 3.00 -16.39
CA SER A 688 -28.41 3.57 -17.45
C SER A 688 -26.90 3.57 -17.15
N VAL A 689 -26.50 3.11 -15.97
CA VAL A 689 -25.09 3.11 -15.51
C VAL A 689 -24.68 1.78 -14.90
N ILE A 690 -25.64 1.00 -14.43
CA ILE A 690 -25.40 -0.07 -13.49
C ILE A 690 -26.30 -1.26 -13.86
N TYR A 691 -25.70 -2.40 -14.18
CA TYR A 691 -26.45 -3.67 -14.25
C TYR A 691 -27.25 -3.83 -12.94
N PRO A 692 -28.51 -4.32 -12.96
CA PRO A 692 -29.40 -4.38 -11.79
C PRO A 692 -28.80 -4.99 -10.50
N GLY A 693 -27.70 -5.73 -10.60
CA GLY A 693 -26.98 -6.31 -9.46
C GLY A 693 -26.06 -5.35 -8.67
N GLN A 694 -25.60 -4.20 -9.19
CA GLN A 694 -24.61 -3.39 -8.45
C GLN A 694 -25.24 -2.48 -7.37
N ALA A 695 -26.51 -2.07 -7.52
CA ALA A 695 -27.21 -1.28 -6.50
C ALA A 695 -27.40 -2.05 -5.18
N GLY A 696 -27.53 -3.38 -5.25
CA GLY A 696 -27.62 -4.26 -4.07
C GLY A 696 -26.30 -4.37 -3.32
N MET A 697 -25.15 -4.33 -4.02
CA MET A 697 -23.84 -4.58 -3.42
C MET A 697 -23.26 -3.35 -2.72
N TRP A 698 -23.49 -2.15 -3.24
CA TRP A 698 -23.15 -0.89 -2.55
C TRP A 698 -23.96 -0.70 -1.27
N ARG A 699 -25.24 -1.09 -1.28
CA ARG A 699 -26.01 -1.20 -0.03
C ARG A 699 -25.35 -2.22 0.91
N TRP A 700 -25.06 -3.43 0.43
CA TRP A 700 -24.49 -4.50 1.27
C TRP A 700 -23.16 -4.13 1.97
N LEU A 701 -22.27 -3.40 1.29
CA LEU A 701 -21.00 -2.90 1.87
C LEU A 701 -21.22 -1.86 2.99
N ILE A 702 -22.20 -0.97 2.85
CA ILE A 702 -22.57 0.02 3.89
C ILE A 702 -23.30 -0.66 5.07
N PHE A 703 -24.11 -1.69 4.80
CA PHE A 703 -24.94 -2.33 5.83
C PHE A 703 -24.16 -3.24 6.79
N ARG A 704 -22.99 -3.79 6.42
CA ARG A 704 -22.31 -4.80 7.26
C ARG A 704 -21.74 -4.26 8.58
N ARG A 705 -21.60 -2.93 8.75
CA ARG A 705 -21.09 -2.32 10.00
C ARG A 705 -22.19 -1.90 10.97
N TYR A 706 -23.43 -1.76 10.50
CA TYR A 706 -24.61 -1.55 11.33
C TYR A 706 -25.32 -2.89 11.45
N GLY A 707 -25.15 -3.61 12.57
CA GLY A 707 -25.61 -4.98 12.79
C GLY A 707 -27.13 -5.23 12.69
N ALA A 708 -27.73 -4.99 11.52
CA ALA A 708 -29.06 -5.41 11.15
C ALA A 708 -28.91 -6.68 10.31
N TYR A 709 -29.00 -7.83 10.98
CA TYR A 709 -29.31 -9.10 10.33
C TYR A 709 -30.63 -8.93 9.58
N ILE A 710 -30.59 -8.93 8.26
CA ILE A 710 -31.77 -9.32 7.46
C ILE A 710 -31.59 -10.82 7.21
N PRO A 711 -32.47 -11.69 7.74
CA PRO A 711 -32.42 -13.10 7.41
C PRO A 711 -32.76 -13.25 5.93
N VAL A 712 -31.91 -13.97 5.20
CA VAL A 712 -32.27 -14.60 3.92
C VAL A 712 -32.45 -16.07 4.18
#